data_AF-A0A938M145-F1
#
_entry.id   AF-A0A938M145-F1
#
_cell.length_a   1.000
_cell.length_b   1.000
_cell.length_c   1.000
_cell.angle_alpha   90.00
_cell.angle_beta   90.00
_cell.angle_gamma   90.00
#
_symmetry.space_group_name_H-M   'P 1'
#
loop_
_entity.id
_entity.type
_entity.pdbx_description
1 polymer ?
#
loop_
_entity_poly.entity_id
_entity_poly.type
_entity_poly.pdbx_seq_one_letter_code
_entity_poly.pdbx_strand_id
1 'polypeptide(L)'
;MMRTTATLGCVLVMSAMAIAQPAQVRLAERWLSAYGGEDAAGKHVIALWKFDAGAETKDASGHGHDLTLRGAAFSPAGRFGGALESACGWPKEDKPHQAVAKNDPKLSPRGAFTLEMWIQARRELEGYPDAFLLDKKYSDHTDYQFILTAADPSGVRRLRVSLGFGSDSAVFMSDAARYEPGVWHHVAFTYDGAGTGRFYRDGASLGGKTEPGRANVIPGARQLTIGDRIGSLYHGFPGLIDEVRLCNGVLEFRPAAFAFASERTAFVRMEKARPLTFTLANLLPAPLTAAKARFSLQGGPGTEVAVPELKPGAVHALAYALDTSLRPGKYRLAARIEIPGEKPYVSEDRFEITLVPRPLSRMPVVMWGANPKEVQRLKDIGFTHCGGLGADFGKIWDAGKPTAATTPERVAQEKRELDEALANGLHVFASLSPGRWARDKKDFQRVGKDGKPYKHEDVCGLFPAIQDFCYNVGASVAQTYGEFPAWNAAIIHTEVRGESQVCFHEHDKAAFKKFAGFDIPAEGAVMRSTPYQSLKDFPASRVIPDNHPLHVFYQWLWHQGDGWNALHTAVHRGLKSTGRQDLWTWHDPAVRAASAWGSGGDVDFLSQWTYSYPDPIRIGMATDELFAMLGGGPAHQKVMKMTQIIWYRSQTAPEPGEAATKQAADFADKDVKAASKAAPTKPEAHQAEWETRIPDARFITIAPMHLREAFWTKMARPIQGIMYHGWGSLVEDVQHGGYRYTHPETKHELRRLVKTVLEPLGPALMHVPDRKSDVAFLESFASQMFAKRGTWGWNGGWAGDVYLILSYAQLQPEILYDETVLKRGLDDFKALVMADCDVLIESVAKKVQAFQARGGLVIGDERLCPAIKPDILLQSFERPKKADEARALLQQTAAKLRKELDPHYARYAASSNPDVITRVRRYGSTDYLFAINDLREYGDYVGHHGLVMENGLPSDATLVVNRPSGFVYDLISSRPMRVAADKGSLEIKEHFGPCDGRVYLITDRAIAAVRVDAPKAAKPGESATLKIAVVDDAGKPLDAIVPVKVEILDPDGKPAEFSGYHGAKDGQLQIRLDVASNDTRGLWRVHVQELASGCAADAYIRVSGR
;
A
#
# COMPACT_ATOMS: atom_id res chain seq x y z
N MET A 1 -20.85 48.23 16.25
CA MET A 1 -21.03 49.16 15.12
C MET A 1 -20.03 48.76 14.04
N MET A 2 -20.46 47.95 13.07
CA MET A 2 -20.93 48.36 11.73
C MET A 2 -19.81 48.82 10.77
N ARG A 3 -19.56 47.92 9.81
CA ARG A 3 -19.33 48.11 8.37
C ARG A 3 -17.92 48.35 7.81
N THR A 4 -17.62 47.47 6.82
CA THR A 4 -16.84 47.64 5.56
C THR A 4 -15.33 47.81 5.70
N THR A 5 -14.46 47.01 5.08
CA THR A 5 -14.44 46.57 3.67
C THR A 5 -13.57 45.31 3.54
N ALA A 6 -14.10 44.24 2.94
CA ALA A 6 -13.35 43.06 2.55
C ALA A 6 -13.05 43.14 1.05
N THR A 7 -11.78 43.31 0.69
CA THR A 7 -11.32 43.29 -0.71
C THR A 7 -10.68 41.94 -0.98
N LEU A 8 -11.32 41.17 -1.87
CA LEU A 8 -10.86 39.90 -2.45
C LEU A 8 -9.49 40.10 -3.13
N GLY A 9 -8.46 39.42 -2.62
CA GLY A 9 -7.18 39.23 -3.32
C GLY A 9 -7.11 37.82 -3.92
N CYS A 10 -7.68 37.63 -5.11
CA CYS A 10 -7.42 36.45 -5.93
C CYS A 10 -5.99 36.53 -6.48
N VAL A 11 -5.03 35.89 -5.80
CA VAL A 11 -3.69 35.65 -6.35
C VAL A 11 -3.78 34.48 -7.33
N LEU A 12 -3.86 34.82 -8.62
CA LEU A 12 -3.62 33.89 -9.73
C LEU A 12 -2.16 33.43 -9.68
N VAL A 13 -1.93 32.21 -9.21
CA VAL A 13 -0.66 31.51 -9.38
C VAL A 13 -0.64 30.97 -10.81
N MET A 14 -0.08 31.74 -11.74
CA MET A 14 0.31 31.24 -13.06
C MET A 14 1.56 30.38 -12.90
N SER A 15 1.35 29.06 -12.81
CA SER A 15 2.43 28.08 -12.97
C SER A 15 3.03 28.20 -14.38
N ALA A 16 4.31 28.54 -14.46
CA ALA A 16 5.06 28.51 -15.70
C ALA A 16 5.21 27.05 -16.17
N MET A 17 4.25 26.56 -16.96
CA MET A 17 4.44 25.38 -17.79
C MET A 17 5.45 25.73 -18.87
N ALA A 18 6.55 24.99 -18.95
CA ALA A 18 7.35 24.94 -20.16
C ALA A 18 6.41 24.51 -21.29
N ILE A 19 6.12 25.43 -22.21
CA ILE A 19 5.26 25.20 -23.36
C ILE A 19 6.04 24.26 -24.28
N ALA A 20 5.84 22.95 -24.11
CA ALA A 20 5.96 22.04 -25.22
C ALA A 20 5.06 22.62 -26.33
N GLN A 21 5.60 22.88 -27.51
CA GLN A 21 4.78 23.26 -28.65
C GLN A 21 3.61 22.26 -28.74
N PRO A 22 2.35 22.72 -28.70
CA PRO A 22 1.23 21.80 -28.77
C PRO A 22 1.39 21.00 -30.06
N ALA A 23 1.41 19.66 -29.94
CA ALA A 23 1.43 18.78 -31.10
C ALA A 23 0.31 19.23 -32.05
N GLN A 24 0.67 19.49 -33.31
CA GLN A 24 -0.28 19.98 -34.30
C GLN A 24 -1.44 18.97 -34.41
N VAL A 25 -2.65 19.41 -34.09
CA VAL A 25 -3.86 18.57 -34.14
C VAL A 25 -4.04 18.07 -35.57
N ARG A 26 -4.03 16.75 -35.77
CA ARG A 26 -4.30 16.15 -37.08
C ARG A 26 -5.76 16.36 -37.44
N LEU A 27 -6.01 17.04 -38.54
CA LEU A 27 -7.37 17.24 -39.06
C LEU A 27 -7.91 15.94 -39.65
N ALA A 28 -9.23 15.83 -39.69
CA ALA A 28 -9.95 14.71 -40.25
C ALA A 28 -9.77 14.66 -41.78
N GLU A 29 -9.64 13.44 -42.30
CA GLU A 29 -9.59 13.15 -43.72
C GLU A 29 -10.91 13.52 -44.41
N ARG A 30 -10.85 13.89 -45.69
CA ARG A 30 -12.02 14.32 -46.48
C ARG A 30 -12.81 13.16 -47.08
N TRP A 31 -13.08 12.13 -46.26
CA TRP A 31 -13.70 10.87 -46.67
C TRP A 31 -15.14 10.98 -47.19
N LEU A 32 -15.80 12.13 -46.96
CA LEU A 32 -17.15 12.43 -47.47
C LEU A 32 -17.19 12.88 -48.94
N SER A 33 -16.02 13.15 -49.53
CA SER A 33 -15.83 13.50 -50.94
C SER A 33 -14.88 12.51 -51.61
N ALA A 34 -14.97 12.37 -52.93
CA ALA A 34 -14.01 11.59 -53.70
C ALA A 34 -12.57 12.08 -53.43
N TYR A 35 -11.62 11.16 -53.23
CA TYR A 35 -10.25 11.55 -52.90
C TYR A 35 -9.57 12.21 -54.11
N GLY A 36 -8.86 13.31 -53.84
CA GLY A 36 -8.13 14.10 -54.85
C GLY A 36 -6.98 14.90 -54.24
N GLY A 37 -6.05 15.37 -55.08
CA GLY A 37 -4.88 16.12 -54.63
C GLY A 37 -3.98 15.30 -53.69
N GLU A 38 -3.56 15.89 -52.57
CA GLU A 38 -2.73 15.22 -51.56
C GLU A 38 -3.42 14.01 -50.92
N ASP A 39 -4.75 13.98 -50.83
CA ASP A 39 -5.48 12.83 -50.26
C ASP A 39 -5.51 11.63 -51.21
N ALA A 40 -5.21 11.83 -52.50
CA ALA A 40 -5.14 10.78 -53.51
C ALA A 40 -3.69 10.36 -53.82
N ALA A 41 -2.79 11.33 -54.04
CA ALA A 41 -1.43 11.09 -54.54
C ALA A 41 -0.33 11.66 -53.62
N GLY A 42 -0.67 12.09 -52.39
CA GLY A 42 0.30 12.59 -51.43
C GLY A 42 1.26 11.50 -50.95
N LYS A 43 2.42 11.89 -50.42
CA LYS A 43 3.50 10.97 -49.99
C LYS A 43 3.09 9.94 -48.93
N HIS A 44 2.00 10.20 -48.21
CA HIS A 44 1.48 9.30 -47.19
C HIS A 44 0.57 8.21 -47.78
N VAL A 45 0.01 8.39 -48.97
CA VAL A 45 -0.84 7.40 -49.64
C VAL A 45 0.05 6.32 -50.24
N ILE A 46 -0.20 5.06 -49.91
CA ILE A 46 0.50 3.90 -50.49
C ILE A 46 -0.20 3.50 -51.79
N ALA A 47 -1.53 3.35 -51.75
CA ALA A 47 -2.35 3.01 -52.90
C ALA A 47 -3.77 3.56 -52.74
N LEU A 48 -4.42 3.91 -53.85
CA LEU A 48 -5.81 4.33 -53.91
C LEU A 48 -6.50 3.71 -55.13
N TRP A 49 -7.63 3.04 -54.93
CA TRP A 49 -8.46 2.50 -56.01
C TRP A 49 -9.88 3.06 -55.94
N LYS A 50 -10.24 3.85 -56.96
CA LYS A 50 -11.53 4.56 -57.07
C LYS A 50 -12.54 3.86 -57.97
N PHE A 51 -12.08 2.94 -58.81
CA PHE A 51 -12.92 2.21 -59.78
C PHE A 51 -13.71 3.08 -60.77
N ASP A 52 -13.32 4.35 -60.94
CA ASP A 52 -13.96 5.30 -61.85
C ASP A 52 -13.87 4.85 -63.31
N ALA A 53 -14.90 5.16 -64.11
CA ALA A 53 -14.99 4.77 -65.51
C ALA A 53 -13.79 5.24 -66.34
N GLY A 54 -13.16 4.33 -67.09
CA GLY A 54 -11.95 4.56 -67.88
C GLY A 54 -10.63 4.47 -67.09
N ALA A 55 -10.68 4.28 -65.77
CA ALA A 55 -9.53 4.10 -64.89
C ALA A 55 -9.79 3.00 -63.83
N GLU A 56 -10.66 2.05 -64.12
CA GLU A 56 -11.26 1.15 -63.13
C GLU A 56 -10.23 0.26 -62.43
N THR A 57 -9.17 -0.13 -63.14
CA THR A 57 -8.06 -0.94 -62.60
C THR A 57 -6.87 -0.12 -62.11
N LYS A 58 -6.91 1.21 -62.23
CA LYS A 58 -5.74 2.06 -62.00
C LYS A 58 -5.57 2.40 -60.53
N ASP A 59 -4.32 2.40 -60.09
CA ASP A 59 -3.93 3.00 -58.81
C ASP A 59 -3.88 4.53 -58.96
N ALA A 60 -4.92 5.20 -58.44
CA ALA A 60 -5.09 6.64 -58.52
C ALA A 60 -4.06 7.43 -57.69
N SER A 61 -3.27 6.76 -56.84
CA SER A 61 -2.13 7.39 -56.17
C SER A 61 -0.93 7.63 -57.08
N GLY A 62 -0.87 6.94 -58.24
CA GLY A 62 0.24 7.00 -59.17
C GLY A 62 1.46 6.18 -58.76
N HIS A 63 1.37 5.35 -57.70
CA HIS A 63 2.48 4.55 -57.18
C HIS A 63 2.64 3.16 -57.83
N GLY A 64 1.76 2.82 -58.78
CA GLY A 64 1.92 1.67 -59.69
C GLY A 64 1.30 0.37 -59.19
N HIS A 65 0.35 0.43 -58.27
CA HIS A 65 -0.36 -0.73 -57.73
C HIS A 65 -1.64 -1.08 -58.52
N ASP A 66 -1.58 -1.07 -59.85
CA ASP A 66 -2.71 -1.39 -60.73
C ASP A 66 -3.27 -2.80 -60.48
N LEU A 67 -4.59 -2.93 -60.59
CA LEU A 67 -5.36 -4.15 -60.30
C LEU A 67 -5.57 -5.02 -61.55
N THR A 68 -5.75 -6.31 -61.33
CA THR A 68 -6.28 -7.25 -62.32
C THR A 68 -7.50 -7.96 -61.72
N LEU A 69 -8.61 -8.04 -62.46
CA LEU A 69 -9.81 -8.73 -62.00
C LEU A 69 -9.66 -10.25 -62.07
N ARG A 70 -10.20 -10.94 -61.07
CA ARG A 70 -10.42 -12.38 -61.02
C ARG A 70 -11.81 -12.64 -60.46
N GLY A 71 -12.80 -12.62 -61.36
CA GLY A 71 -14.21 -12.93 -61.08
C GLY A 71 -15.03 -11.85 -60.36
N ALA A 72 -14.41 -10.72 -59.99
CA ALA A 72 -15.14 -9.48 -59.67
C ALA A 72 -15.51 -8.72 -60.95
N ALA A 73 -16.45 -7.78 -60.83
CA ALA A 73 -16.90 -6.88 -61.90
C ALA A 73 -16.81 -5.41 -61.46
N PHE A 74 -16.99 -4.47 -62.38
CA PHE A 74 -17.17 -3.05 -62.05
C PHE A 74 -18.63 -2.65 -62.19
N SER A 75 -19.08 -1.74 -61.33
CA SER A 75 -20.43 -1.19 -61.34
C SER A 75 -20.37 0.33 -61.48
N PRO A 76 -21.24 0.95 -62.31
CA PRO A 76 -21.37 2.41 -62.37
C PRO A 76 -22.15 2.99 -61.18
N ALA A 77 -22.62 2.15 -60.24
CA ALA A 77 -23.39 2.55 -59.07
C ALA A 77 -22.50 2.79 -57.83
N GLY A 78 -21.31 3.37 -58.03
CA GLY A 78 -20.37 3.65 -56.96
C GLY A 78 -20.81 4.80 -56.06
N ARG A 79 -20.08 5.00 -54.96
CA ARG A 79 -20.36 6.08 -54.00
C ARG A 79 -20.07 7.45 -54.61
N PHE A 80 -19.02 7.53 -55.44
CA PHE A 80 -18.59 8.76 -56.12
C PHE A 80 -18.41 8.61 -57.64
N GLY A 81 -18.89 7.51 -58.22
CA GLY A 81 -18.67 7.19 -59.62
C GLY A 81 -18.80 5.70 -59.85
N GLY A 82 -17.68 5.03 -60.10
CA GLY A 82 -17.63 3.57 -60.23
C GLY A 82 -17.37 2.85 -58.90
N ALA A 83 -17.56 1.53 -58.86
CA ALA A 83 -17.21 0.67 -57.72
C ALA A 83 -16.82 -0.72 -58.18
N LEU A 84 -16.08 -1.44 -57.34
CA LEU A 84 -15.83 -2.87 -57.48
C LEU A 84 -17.05 -3.64 -56.97
N GLU A 85 -17.58 -4.54 -57.77
CA GLU A 85 -18.62 -5.48 -57.42
C GLU A 85 -18.01 -6.86 -57.12
N SER A 86 -18.20 -7.34 -55.89
CA SER A 86 -17.88 -8.69 -55.45
C SER A 86 -19.15 -9.46 -55.05
N ALA A 87 -19.06 -10.78 -55.04
CA ALA A 87 -20.16 -11.70 -54.78
C ALA A 87 -19.82 -12.66 -53.63
N CYS A 88 -20.81 -13.43 -53.18
CA CYS A 88 -20.58 -14.51 -52.23
C CYS A 88 -19.71 -15.59 -52.87
N GLY A 89 -18.64 -16.01 -52.19
CA GLY A 89 -18.09 -17.35 -52.44
C GLY A 89 -18.49 -18.37 -51.36
N TRP A 90 -17.59 -19.24 -50.89
CA TRP A 90 -17.98 -20.40 -50.06
C TRP A 90 -18.77 -19.95 -48.79
N PRO A 91 -19.88 -20.63 -48.42
CA PRO A 91 -20.39 -21.91 -48.94
C PRO A 91 -21.31 -21.82 -50.16
N LYS A 92 -21.51 -20.63 -50.76
CA LYS A 92 -22.38 -20.46 -51.93
C LYS A 92 -21.71 -20.93 -53.22
N GLU A 93 -20.48 -20.50 -53.45
CA GLU A 93 -19.71 -20.84 -54.66
C GLU A 93 -18.20 -20.82 -54.33
N ASP A 94 -17.42 -21.84 -54.70
CA ASP A 94 -15.97 -21.85 -54.47
C ASP A 94 -15.22 -21.30 -55.70
N LYS A 95 -15.41 -20.01 -56.01
CA LYS A 95 -14.75 -19.30 -57.11
C LYS A 95 -14.28 -17.91 -56.68
N PRO A 96 -13.22 -17.35 -57.29
CA PRO A 96 -12.71 -16.03 -56.93
C PRO A 96 -13.66 -14.92 -57.36
N HIS A 97 -13.82 -13.90 -56.51
CA HIS A 97 -14.62 -12.68 -56.71
C HIS A 97 -13.82 -11.41 -56.33
N GLN A 98 -12.59 -11.29 -56.82
CA GLN A 98 -11.62 -10.28 -56.35
C GLN A 98 -11.00 -9.43 -57.44
N ALA A 99 -10.58 -8.23 -57.06
CA ALA A 99 -9.52 -7.48 -57.76
C ALA A 99 -8.17 -7.72 -57.07
N VAL A 100 -7.10 -7.86 -57.85
CA VAL A 100 -5.78 -8.31 -57.34
C VAL A 100 -4.69 -7.31 -57.71
N ALA A 101 -3.97 -6.78 -56.72
CA ALA A 101 -2.71 -6.07 -56.91
C ALA A 101 -1.54 -7.05 -56.83
N LYS A 102 -0.51 -6.85 -57.66
CA LYS A 102 0.73 -7.64 -57.58
C LYS A 102 1.36 -7.48 -56.19
N ASN A 103 2.04 -8.53 -55.73
CA ASN A 103 2.78 -8.44 -54.47
C ASN A 103 3.87 -7.37 -54.60
N ASP A 104 3.87 -6.44 -53.66
CA ASP A 104 4.86 -5.37 -53.52
C ASP A 104 5.10 -5.13 -52.02
N PRO A 105 6.35 -5.10 -51.54
CA PRO A 105 6.67 -4.77 -50.15
C PRO A 105 6.09 -3.43 -49.67
N LYS A 106 5.79 -2.47 -50.55
CA LYS A 106 5.15 -1.20 -50.20
C LYS A 106 3.69 -1.36 -49.75
N LEU A 107 3.00 -2.41 -50.21
CA LEU A 107 1.67 -2.77 -49.73
C LEU A 107 1.71 -3.43 -48.34
N SER A 108 2.89 -3.57 -47.73
CA SER A 108 3.12 -4.04 -46.36
C SER A 108 3.70 -2.89 -45.51
N PRO A 109 2.87 -2.05 -44.88
CA PRO A 109 3.32 -0.82 -44.24
C PRO A 109 4.37 -1.05 -43.15
N ARG A 110 5.46 -0.26 -43.19
CA ARG A 110 6.58 -0.31 -42.23
C ARG A 110 6.39 0.75 -41.15
N GLY A 111 5.39 0.59 -40.30
CA GLY A 111 5.06 1.59 -39.28
C GLY A 111 3.57 1.63 -38.95
N ALA A 112 3.14 2.77 -38.41
CA ALA A 112 1.74 3.12 -38.33
C ALA A 112 1.11 3.17 -39.74
N PHE A 113 -0.13 2.74 -39.89
CA PHE A 113 -0.84 2.74 -41.16
C PHE A 113 -2.37 2.79 -41.01
N THR A 114 -3.05 3.08 -42.12
CA THR A 114 -4.51 3.12 -42.19
C THR A 114 -5.02 2.36 -43.42
N LEU A 115 -6.06 1.56 -43.22
CA LEU A 115 -6.86 0.91 -44.25
C LEU A 115 -8.26 1.53 -44.24
N GLU A 116 -8.79 1.91 -45.39
CA GLU A 116 -10.15 2.42 -45.49
C GLU A 116 -10.81 2.12 -46.84
N MET A 117 -12.14 2.14 -46.85
CA MET A 117 -12.95 2.03 -48.05
C MET A 117 -14.41 2.40 -47.78
N TRP A 118 -15.17 2.60 -48.85
CA TRP A 118 -16.62 2.58 -48.82
C TRP A 118 -17.13 1.18 -49.16
N ILE A 119 -18.14 0.70 -48.43
CA ILE A 119 -18.83 -0.57 -48.71
C ILE A 119 -20.33 -0.38 -48.78
N GLN A 120 -20.99 -1.11 -49.68
CA GLN A 120 -22.44 -1.25 -49.73
C GLN A 120 -22.79 -2.73 -49.82
N ALA A 121 -23.32 -3.28 -48.73
CA ALA A 121 -23.74 -4.67 -48.69
C ALA A 121 -24.93 -4.91 -49.64
N ARG A 122 -25.01 -6.10 -50.25
CA ARG A 122 -26.25 -6.60 -50.86
C ARG A 122 -26.99 -7.56 -49.93
N ARG A 123 -28.22 -7.92 -50.29
CA ARG A 123 -29.07 -8.81 -49.47
C ARG A 123 -28.45 -10.19 -49.26
N GLU A 124 -27.61 -10.64 -50.17
CA GLU A 124 -26.88 -11.90 -50.09
C GLU A 124 -25.88 -11.95 -48.92
N LEU A 125 -25.55 -10.80 -48.31
CA LEU A 125 -24.81 -10.76 -47.06
C LEU A 125 -25.64 -11.31 -45.89
N GLU A 126 -26.97 -11.28 -45.93
CA GLU A 126 -27.81 -11.83 -44.86
C GLU A 126 -27.57 -13.34 -44.71
N GLY A 127 -27.19 -13.80 -43.50
CA GLY A 127 -26.83 -15.19 -43.25
C GLY A 127 -25.50 -15.66 -43.84
N TYR A 128 -24.74 -14.78 -44.49
CA TYR A 128 -23.40 -15.08 -45.02
C TYR A 128 -22.33 -15.09 -43.91
N PRO A 129 -21.31 -15.98 -43.94
CA PRO A 129 -20.24 -16.02 -42.95
C PRO A 129 -19.31 -14.78 -43.04
N ASP A 130 -18.07 -14.94 -42.59
CA ASP A 130 -17.03 -13.90 -42.71
C ASP A 130 -16.82 -13.51 -44.18
N ALA A 131 -16.93 -12.22 -44.48
CA ALA A 131 -16.70 -11.64 -45.81
C ALA A 131 -15.40 -10.84 -45.81
N PHE A 132 -14.51 -11.12 -46.76
CA PHE A 132 -13.19 -10.49 -46.83
C PHE A 132 -13.27 -9.22 -47.68
N LEU A 133 -12.90 -8.09 -47.07
CA LEU A 133 -12.81 -6.79 -47.74
C LEU A 133 -11.42 -6.60 -48.36
N LEU A 134 -10.37 -6.97 -47.61
CA LEU A 134 -8.99 -7.01 -48.05
C LEU A 134 -8.26 -8.25 -47.50
N ASP A 135 -7.41 -8.87 -48.31
CA ASP A 135 -6.52 -9.95 -47.85
C ASP A 135 -5.14 -9.88 -48.53
N LYS A 136 -4.09 -9.80 -47.72
CA LYS A 136 -2.70 -10.02 -48.15
C LYS A 136 -2.00 -11.11 -47.30
N LYS A 137 -2.71 -11.72 -46.37
CA LYS A 137 -2.17 -12.60 -45.32
C LYS A 137 -2.51 -14.07 -45.54
N TYR A 138 -3.72 -14.37 -46.03
CA TYR A 138 -4.29 -15.73 -46.00
C TYR A 138 -4.21 -16.36 -44.60
N SER A 139 -3.45 -17.44 -44.43
CA SER A 139 -3.20 -18.12 -43.16
C SER A 139 -1.83 -17.81 -42.56
N ASP A 140 -1.01 -16.97 -43.21
CA ASP A 140 0.38 -16.74 -42.81
C ASP A 140 0.46 -15.79 -41.61
N HIS A 141 1.61 -15.73 -40.93
CA HIS A 141 1.86 -14.78 -39.84
C HIS A 141 2.46 -13.45 -40.33
N THR A 142 2.21 -13.08 -41.59
CA THR A 142 2.72 -11.85 -42.22
C THR A 142 1.57 -11.07 -42.86
N ASP A 143 1.76 -9.77 -43.09
CA ASP A 143 0.75 -8.85 -43.65
C ASP A 143 -0.55 -8.77 -42.84
N TYR A 144 -1.69 -8.52 -43.50
CA TYR A 144 -2.96 -8.20 -42.86
C TYR A 144 -4.18 -8.71 -43.64
N GLN A 145 -5.31 -8.78 -42.92
CA GLN A 145 -6.65 -9.05 -43.43
C GLN A 145 -7.64 -8.06 -42.85
N PHE A 146 -8.60 -7.60 -43.65
CA PHE A 146 -9.73 -6.80 -43.20
C PHE A 146 -11.03 -7.52 -43.57
N ILE A 147 -11.82 -7.90 -42.56
CA ILE A 147 -12.93 -8.84 -42.66
C ILE A 147 -14.16 -8.23 -42.00
N LEU A 148 -15.31 -8.38 -42.64
CA LEU A 148 -16.62 -8.17 -42.02
C LEU A 148 -17.14 -9.52 -41.52
N THR A 149 -17.25 -9.70 -40.20
CA THR A 149 -17.60 -11.00 -39.61
C THR A 149 -19.01 -11.43 -39.97
N ALA A 150 -19.31 -12.72 -39.79
CA ALA A 150 -20.68 -13.22 -39.71
C ALA A 150 -21.56 -12.38 -38.76
N ALA A 151 -22.85 -12.26 -39.08
CA ALA A 151 -23.81 -11.57 -38.21
C ALA A 151 -24.15 -12.41 -36.99
N ASP A 152 -24.36 -11.76 -35.85
CA ASP A 152 -24.92 -12.41 -34.66
C ASP A 152 -26.45 -12.61 -34.80
N PRO A 153 -27.14 -13.28 -33.86
CA PRO A 153 -28.59 -13.50 -33.95
C PRO A 153 -29.44 -12.22 -34.02
N SER A 154 -28.90 -11.04 -33.66
CA SER A 154 -29.58 -9.75 -33.77
C SER A 154 -29.35 -9.04 -35.11
N GLY A 155 -28.52 -9.63 -35.99
CA GLY A 155 -28.20 -9.14 -37.31
C GLY A 155 -27.08 -8.09 -37.35
N VAL A 156 -26.35 -7.88 -36.25
CA VAL A 156 -25.18 -6.98 -36.23
C VAL A 156 -23.90 -7.75 -36.55
N ARG A 157 -22.95 -7.07 -37.19
CA ARG A 157 -21.63 -7.60 -37.58
C ARG A 157 -20.51 -6.79 -36.94
N ARG A 158 -19.29 -7.32 -36.97
CA ARG A 158 -18.08 -6.62 -36.51
C ARG A 158 -17.07 -6.53 -37.64
N LEU A 159 -16.27 -5.47 -37.60
CA LEU A 159 -15.05 -5.36 -38.39
C LEU A 159 -13.93 -6.10 -37.65
N ARG A 160 -13.20 -6.95 -38.36
CA ARG A 160 -12.06 -7.71 -37.83
C ARG A 160 -10.83 -7.45 -38.69
N VAL A 161 -9.74 -7.06 -38.06
CA VAL A 161 -8.43 -6.96 -38.71
C VAL A 161 -7.47 -7.93 -38.05
N SER A 162 -6.80 -8.77 -38.85
CA SER A 162 -5.77 -9.69 -38.39
C SER A 162 -4.42 -9.19 -38.90
N LEU A 163 -3.47 -8.95 -38.00
CA LEU A 163 -2.12 -8.44 -38.31
C LEU A 163 -1.07 -9.50 -38.02
N GLY A 164 -0.16 -9.75 -38.96
CA GLY A 164 0.93 -10.72 -38.85
C GLY A 164 2.27 -10.08 -38.44
N PHE A 165 2.92 -10.66 -37.43
CA PHE A 165 4.19 -10.18 -36.85
C PHE A 165 5.37 -11.14 -37.08
N GLY A 166 5.27 -12.02 -38.07
CA GLY A 166 6.29 -12.98 -38.49
C GLY A 166 6.10 -14.36 -37.86
N SER A 167 6.11 -14.47 -36.54
CA SER A 167 5.94 -15.74 -35.81
C SER A 167 4.50 -16.00 -35.36
N ASP A 168 3.70 -14.94 -35.15
CA ASP A 168 2.31 -15.02 -34.73
C ASP A 168 1.45 -13.92 -35.37
N SER A 169 0.14 -13.89 -35.04
CA SER A 169 -0.78 -12.82 -35.47
C SER A 169 -1.54 -12.25 -34.26
N ALA A 170 -1.93 -10.98 -34.31
CA ALA A 170 -2.93 -10.42 -33.40
C ALA A 170 -4.23 -10.09 -34.14
N VAL A 171 -5.37 -10.26 -33.46
CA VAL A 171 -6.70 -9.99 -33.99
C VAL A 171 -7.31 -8.80 -33.28
N PHE A 172 -7.67 -7.78 -34.04
CA PHE A 172 -8.40 -6.60 -33.58
C PHE A 172 -9.85 -6.69 -34.04
N MET A 173 -10.78 -6.32 -33.18
CA MET A 173 -12.21 -6.31 -33.51
C MET A 173 -12.88 -5.01 -33.08
N SER A 174 -13.85 -4.56 -33.87
CA SER A 174 -14.71 -3.42 -33.54
C SER A 174 -15.84 -3.77 -32.57
N ASP A 175 -16.49 -2.73 -32.05
CA ASP A 175 -17.85 -2.83 -31.52
C ASP A 175 -18.82 -3.27 -32.65
N ALA A 176 -19.96 -3.86 -32.28
CA ALA A 176 -20.92 -4.39 -33.26
C ALA A 176 -21.76 -3.27 -33.89
N ALA A 177 -22.00 -3.37 -35.20
CA ALA A 177 -22.80 -2.42 -35.97
C ALA A 177 -23.68 -3.11 -37.03
N ARG A 178 -24.72 -2.41 -37.49
CA ARG A 178 -25.51 -2.84 -38.65
C ARG A 178 -24.85 -2.36 -39.95
N TYR A 179 -24.99 -3.17 -40.99
CA TYR A 179 -24.55 -2.88 -42.35
C TYR A 179 -25.70 -3.22 -43.28
N GLU A 180 -26.65 -2.29 -43.36
CA GLU A 180 -27.91 -2.49 -44.07
C GLU A 180 -27.68 -2.67 -45.58
N PRO A 181 -28.33 -3.67 -46.23
CA PRO A 181 -28.25 -3.83 -47.67
C PRO A 181 -28.65 -2.56 -48.43
N GLY A 182 -27.85 -2.15 -49.41
CA GLY A 182 -28.09 -0.95 -50.22
C GLY A 182 -27.67 0.37 -49.57
N VAL A 183 -27.15 0.36 -48.33
CA VAL A 183 -26.65 1.56 -47.66
C VAL A 183 -25.12 1.61 -47.74
N TRP A 184 -24.59 2.75 -48.18
CA TRP A 184 -23.15 3.00 -48.20
C TRP A 184 -22.63 3.31 -46.80
N HIS A 185 -21.59 2.61 -46.38
CA HIS A 185 -20.83 2.88 -45.16
C HIS A 185 -19.36 3.10 -45.46
N HIS A 186 -18.79 4.15 -44.89
CA HIS A 186 -17.33 4.28 -44.83
C HIS A 186 -16.82 3.44 -43.67
N VAL A 187 -15.80 2.62 -43.91
CA VAL A 187 -15.15 1.81 -42.88
C VAL A 187 -13.64 2.03 -42.92
N ALA A 188 -13.03 2.19 -41.75
CA ALA A 188 -11.59 2.35 -41.65
C ALA A 188 -11.00 1.63 -40.44
N PHE A 189 -9.73 1.24 -40.55
CA PHE A 189 -8.90 0.71 -39.48
C PHE A 189 -7.55 1.42 -39.46
N THR A 190 -7.14 1.89 -38.29
CA THR A 190 -5.83 2.52 -38.08
C THR A 190 -5.01 1.69 -37.10
N TYR A 191 -3.71 1.53 -37.37
CA TYR A 191 -2.74 0.91 -36.48
C TYR A 191 -1.60 1.89 -36.18
N ASP A 192 -1.22 2.04 -34.92
CA ASP A 192 -0.20 3.01 -34.48
C ASP A 192 1.25 2.54 -34.63
N GLY A 193 1.47 1.29 -35.06
CA GLY A 193 2.81 0.69 -35.14
C GLY A 193 3.38 0.22 -33.80
N ALA A 194 2.65 0.43 -32.69
CA ALA A 194 3.05 0.13 -31.32
C ALA A 194 2.03 -0.73 -30.55
N GLY A 195 0.99 -1.22 -31.24
CA GLY A 195 0.01 -2.18 -30.73
C GLY A 195 -1.42 -1.68 -30.62
N THR A 196 -1.73 -0.42 -30.88
CA THR A 196 -3.10 0.11 -30.82
C THR A 196 -3.77 0.08 -32.19
N GLY A 197 -4.87 -0.68 -32.28
CA GLY A 197 -5.77 -0.71 -33.43
C GLY A 197 -7.10 -0.02 -33.12
N ARG A 198 -7.60 0.83 -34.03
CA ARG A 198 -8.90 1.53 -33.91
C ARG A 198 -9.72 1.39 -35.17
N PHE A 199 -11.04 1.25 -35.01
CA PHE A 199 -12.00 1.14 -36.10
C PHE A 199 -12.87 2.39 -36.20
N TYR A 200 -13.32 2.69 -37.41
CA TYR A 200 -14.25 3.77 -37.70
C TYR A 200 -15.35 3.29 -38.64
N ARG A 201 -16.57 3.79 -38.44
CA ARG A 201 -17.70 3.65 -39.36
C ARG A 201 -18.36 4.99 -39.54
N ASP A 202 -18.48 5.45 -40.78
CA ASP A 202 -19.09 6.75 -41.13
C ASP A 202 -18.47 7.92 -40.34
N GLY A 203 -17.14 7.88 -40.16
CA GLY A 203 -16.38 8.88 -39.40
C GLY A 203 -16.62 8.87 -37.89
N ALA A 204 -17.41 7.95 -37.33
CA ALA A 204 -17.53 7.73 -35.89
C ALA A 204 -16.56 6.63 -35.44
N SER A 205 -16.04 6.71 -34.21
CA SER A 205 -15.22 5.62 -33.66
C SER A 205 -16.09 4.40 -33.41
N LEU A 206 -15.64 3.23 -33.88
CA LEU A 206 -16.29 1.93 -33.67
C LEU A 206 -15.48 1.03 -32.73
N GLY A 207 -14.79 1.64 -31.76
CA GLY A 207 -13.98 0.93 -30.77
C GLY A 207 -12.59 0.53 -31.28
N GLY A 208 -11.89 -0.26 -30.48
CA GLY A 208 -10.51 -0.67 -30.73
C GLY A 208 -9.88 -1.39 -29.55
N LYS A 209 -8.60 -1.78 -29.69
CA LYS A 209 -7.83 -2.50 -28.67
C LYS A 209 -6.35 -2.12 -28.77
N THR A 210 -5.66 -2.11 -27.63
CA THR A 210 -4.18 -2.09 -27.57
C THR A 210 -3.66 -3.48 -27.20
N GLU A 211 -2.70 -3.98 -27.99
CA GLU A 211 -1.92 -5.19 -27.77
C GLU A 211 -0.47 -4.80 -27.44
N PRO A 212 -0.07 -4.74 -26.16
CA PRO A 212 1.26 -4.28 -25.77
C PRO A 212 2.38 -5.13 -26.38
N GLY A 213 3.51 -4.49 -26.69
CA GLY A 213 4.70 -5.17 -27.21
C GLY A 213 4.66 -5.52 -28.70
N ARG A 214 3.61 -5.12 -29.42
CA ARG A 214 3.53 -5.24 -30.88
C ARG A 214 4.28 -4.11 -31.57
N ALA A 215 4.85 -4.43 -32.73
CA ALA A 215 5.60 -3.51 -33.58
C ALA A 215 4.97 -3.46 -34.99
N ASN A 216 5.78 -3.25 -36.02
CA ASN A 216 5.31 -3.22 -37.41
C ASN A 216 4.83 -4.60 -37.89
N VAL A 217 3.89 -4.63 -38.82
CA VAL A 217 3.55 -5.85 -39.56
C VAL A 217 4.75 -6.31 -40.38
N ILE A 218 4.93 -7.62 -40.49
CA ILE A 218 6.02 -8.21 -41.28
C ILE A 218 5.56 -8.42 -42.73
N PRO A 219 6.31 -7.96 -43.75
CA PRO A 219 5.95 -8.17 -45.15
C PRO A 219 5.84 -9.65 -45.52
N GLY A 220 4.73 -10.03 -46.15
CA GLY A 220 4.49 -11.36 -46.70
C GLY A 220 4.67 -11.43 -48.21
N ALA A 221 4.69 -12.66 -48.75
CA ALA A 221 4.95 -12.92 -50.17
C ALA A 221 3.67 -12.94 -51.04
N ARG A 222 2.49 -12.77 -50.45
CA ARG A 222 1.20 -12.89 -51.14
C ARG A 222 0.78 -11.59 -51.82
N GLN A 223 -0.03 -11.74 -52.87
CA GLN A 223 -0.71 -10.62 -53.53
C GLN A 223 -1.76 -10.00 -52.60
N LEU A 224 -2.12 -8.74 -52.82
CA LEU A 224 -3.24 -8.10 -52.12
C LEU A 224 -4.51 -8.30 -52.94
N THR A 225 -5.57 -8.80 -52.31
CA THR A 225 -6.89 -8.98 -52.93
C THR A 225 -7.90 -8.04 -52.29
N ILE A 226 -8.78 -7.47 -53.11
CA ILE A 226 -9.87 -6.58 -52.72
C ILE A 226 -11.20 -7.29 -53.02
N GLY A 227 -12.09 -7.32 -52.03
CA GLY A 227 -13.43 -7.89 -52.12
C GLY A 227 -13.51 -9.41 -51.94
N ASP A 228 -12.39 -10.09 -51.70
CA ASP A 228 -12.35 -11.54 -51.47
C ASP A 228 -11.09 -11.99 -50.71
N ARG A 229 -11.14 -13.24 -50.22
CA ARG A 229 -10.03 -13.97 -49.60
C ARG A 229 -9.10 -14.54 -50.67
N ILE A 230 -7.79 -14.40 -50.44
CA ILE A 230 -6.79 -15.00 -51.34
C ILE A 230 -6.66 -16.52 -51.13
N GLY A 231 -6.47 -17.29 -52.20
CA GLY A 231 -5.99 -18.69 -52.13
C GLY A 231 -7.05 -19.78 -52.21
N SER A 232 -8.00 -19.87 -51.26
CA SER A 232 -9.04 -20.92 -51.25
C SER A 232 -10.31 -20.48 -50.52
N LEU A 233 -11.43 -21.17 -50.77
CA LEU A 233 -12.80 -20.92 -50.28
C LEU A 233 -13.42 -19.59 -50.73
N TYR A 234 -12.62 -18.58 -51.09
CA TYR A 234 -13.06 -17.34 -51.71
C TYR A 234 -14.25 -16.70 -50.97
N HIS A 235 -14.07 -16.37 -49.70
CA HIS A 235 -15.11 -15.77 -48.87
C HIS A 235 -15.40 -14.30 -49.25
N GLY A 236 -15.90 -14.09 -50.46
CA GLY A 236 -16.12 -12.78 -51.08
C GLY A 236 -17.16 -11.92 -50.37
N PHE A 237 -17.00 -10.60 -50.45
CA PHE A 237 -17.98 -9.65 -49.92
C PHE A 237 -19.11 -9.42 -50.94
N PRO A 238 -20.34 -9.91 -50.70
CA PRO A 238 -21.47 -9.65 -51.59
C PRO A 238 -21.91 -8.18 -51.51
N GLY A 239 -21.42 -7.36 -52.42
CA GLY A 239 -21.59 -5.91 -52.32
C GLY A 239 -20.77 -5.10 -53.31
N LEU A 240 -20.89 -3.78 -53.16
CA LEU A 240 -20.06 -2.80 -53.85
C LEU A 240 -18.98 -2.27 -52.89
N ILE A 241 -17.76 -2.08 -53.39
CA ILE A 241 -16.63 -1.49 -52.69
C ILE A 241 -16.10 -0.32 -53.52
N ASP A 242 -15.88 0.83 -52.89
CA ASP A 242 -15.41 2.06 -53.54
C ASP A 242 -14.33 2.77 -52.69
N GLU A 243 -13.49 3.61 -53.31
CA GLU A 243 -12.44 4.42 -52.68
C GLU A 243 -11.54 3.64 -51.70
N VAL A 244 -10.99 2.51 -52.13
CA VAL A 244 -10.11 1.68 -51.28
C VAL A 244 -8.76 2.36 -51.16
N ARG A 245 -8.40 2.81 -49.95
CA ARG A 245 -7.16 3.55 -49.68
C ARG A 245 -6.31 2.87 -48.61
N LEU A 246 -5.03 2.75 -48.88
CA LEU A 246 -4.00 2.33 -47.93
C LEU A 246 -3.02 3.48 -47.73
N CYS A 247 -2.79 3.88 -46.48
CA CYS A 247 -1.92 5.02 -46.13
C CYS A 247 -0.90 4.67 -45.05
N ASN A 248 0.24 5.36 -45.09
CA ASN A 248 1.16 5.47 -43.96
C ASN A 248 0.59 6.42 -42.89
N GLY A 249 0.81 6.06 -41.62
CA GLY A 249 0.38 6.82 -40.45
C GLY A 249 -1.05 6.51 -39.98
N VAL A 250 -1.37 6.98 -38.77
CA VAL A 250 -2.72 6.94 -38.18
C VAL A 250 -3.51 8.15 -38.68
N LEU A 251 -4.44 7.92 -39.60
CA LEU A 251 -5.39 8.95 -40.06
C LEU A 251 -6.51 9.17 -39.03
N GLU A 252 -7.21 10.29 -39.15
CA GLU A 252 -8.35 10.63 -38.30
C GLU A 252 -9.57 10.90 -39.18
N PHE A 253 -10.74 10.41 -38.78
CA PHE A 253 -11.97 10.49 -39.59
C PHE A 253 -13.10 11.22 -38.84
N ARG A 254 -12.92 11.45 -37.54
CA ARG A 254 -13.90 12.14 -36.70
C ARG A 254 -13.84 13.65 -36.93
N PRO A 255 -14.96 14.33 -37.16
CA PRO A 255 -15.07 15.79 -37.13
C PRO A 255 -14.63 16.44 -35.82
N ALA A 256 -14.81 15.75 -34.69
CA ALA A 256 -14.40 16.22 -33.38
C ALA A 256 -14.09 15.04 -32.45
N ALA A 257 -13.19 15.23 -31.50
CA ALA A 257 -12.77 14.19 -30.56
C ALA A 257 -12.62 14.72 -29.14
N PHE A 258 -13.05 13.93 -28.16
CA PHE A 258 -12.77 14.19 -26.76
C PHE A 258 -11.46 13.53 -26.33
N ALA A 259 -10.74 14.16 -25.41
CA ALA A 259 -9.70 13.52 -24.62
C ALA A 259 -9.89 13.81 -23.13
N PHE A 260 -9.57 12.83 -22.28
CA PHE A 260 -9.60 12.99 -20.83
C PHE A 260 -8.38 13.81 -20.39
N ALA A 261 -8.61 14.93 -19.72
CA ALA A 261 -7.54 15.84 -19.27
C ALA A 261 -7.34 15.84 -17.75
N SER A 262 -8.25 15.22 -16.99
CA SER A 262 -8.09 15.06 -15.55
C SER A 262 -7.02 14.01 -15.22
N GLU A 263 -6.35 14.20 -14.09
CA GLU A 263 -5.31 13.28 -13.63
C GLU A 263 -5.85 12.09 -12.85
N ARG A 264 -7.12 12.16 -12.42
CA ARG A 264 -7.79 11.17 -11.55
C ARG A 264 -8.96 10.49 -12.26
N THR A 265 -9.04 9.18 -12.06
CA THR A 265 -10.05 8.26 -12.59
C THR A 265 -10.67 7.39 -11.48
N ALA A 266 -10.08 7.36 -10.29
CA ALA A 266 -10.62 6.68 -9.13
C ALA A 266 -10.97 7.67 -8.00
N PHE A 267 -12.13 7.46 -7.38
CA PHE A 267 -12.69 8.36 -6.37
C PHE A 267 -13.28 7.60 -5.19
N VAL A 268 -13.09 8.12 -3.97
CA VAL A 268 -13.77 7.64 -2.77
C VAL A 268 -15.21 8.16 -2.79
N ARG A 269 -16.17 7.29 -2.54
CA ARG A 269 -17.58 7.68 -2.47
C ARG A 269 -17.80 8.84 -1.49
N MET A 270 -18.66 9.79 -1.86
CA MET A 270 -18.96 11.03 -1.13
C MET A 270 -17.79 12.01 -1.00
N GLU A 271 -16.65 11.78 -1.65
CA GLU A 271 -15.59 12.79 -1.68
C GLU A 271 -16.02 14.02 -2.48
N LYS A 272 -15.51 15.18 -2.10
CA LYS A 272 -15.71 16.42 -2.86
C LYS A 272 -14.72 16.48 -4.01
N ALA A 273 -15.03 15.77 -5.10
CA ALA A 273 -14.22 15.76 -6.31
C ALA A 273 -14.32 17.11 -7.04
N ARG A 274 -13.19 17.57 -7.61
CA ARG A 274 -13.22 18.66 -8.60
C ARG A 274 -13.90 18.15 -9.88
N PRO A 275 -14.53 19.04 -10.67
CA PRO A 275 -15.06 18.66 -11.97
C PRO A 275 -13.98 18.00 -12.83
N LEU A 276 -14.34 16.88 -13.46
CA LEU A 276 -13.50 16.21 -14.44
C LEU A 276 -13.34 17.11 -15.66
N THR A 277 -12.12 17.26 -16.14
CA THR A 277 -11.75 18.09 -17.28
C THR A 277 -11.52 17.22 -18.50
N PHE A 278 -12.06 17.67 -19.62
CA PHE A 278 -11.91 17.07 -20.94
C PHE A 278 -11.46 18.14 -21.92
N THR A 279 -10.84 17.73 -23.02
CA THR A 279 -10.60 18.59 -24.16
C THR A 279 -11.41 18.12 -25.35
N LEU A 280 -12.10 19.03 -26.04
CA LEU A 280 -12.75 18.80 -27.32
C LEU A 280 -11.93 19.49 -28.41
N ALA A 281 -11.43 18.71 -29.37
CA ALA A 281 -10.71 19.23 -30.53
C ALA A 281 -11.65 19.34 -31.74
N ASN A 282 -11.61 20.47 -32.45
CA ASN A 282 -12.17 20.57 -33.79
C ASN A 282 -11.19 19.97 -34.80
N LEU A 283 -11.57 18.85 -35.39
CA LEU A 283 -10.75 18.13 -36.36
C LEU A 283 -11.17 18.46 -37.79
N LEU A 284 -12.25 19.23 -38.01
CA LEU A 284 -12.64 19.65 -39.35
C LEU A 284 -11.67 20.71 -39.92
N PRO A 285 -11.49 20.76 -41.25
CA PRO A 285 -10.83 21.87 -41.93
C PRO A 285 -11.69 23.15 -41.99
N ALA A 286 -12.84 23.18 -41.30
CA ALA A 286 -13.76 24.31 -41.21
C ALA A 286 -14.14 24.61 -39.74
N PRO A 287 -14.67 25.80 -39.41
CA PRO A 287 -15.13 26.10 -38.06
C PRO A 287 -16.23 25.13 -37.59
N LEU A 288 -16.13 24.66 -36.35
CA LEU A 288 -17.15 23.86 -35.70
C LEU A 288 -18.15 24.79 -35.01
N THR A 289 -19.33 24.95 -35.61
CA THR A 289 -20.41 25.84 -35.13
C THR A 289 -21.57 25.05 -34.55
N ALA A 290 -22.24 25.61 -33.53
CA ALA A 290 -23.47 25.08 -32.94
C ALA A 290 -23.40 23.60 -32.45
N ALA A 291 -22.20 23.10 -32.19
CA ALA A 291 -22.01 21.77 -31.63
C ALA A 291 -22.53 21.70 -30.18
N LYS A 292 -23.00 20.52 -29.76
CA LYS A 292 -23.46 20.27 -28.40
C LYS A 292 -22.71 19.10 -27.80
N ALA A 293 -22.04 19.32 -26.67
CA ALA A 293 -21.43 18.26 -25.90
C ALA A 293 -22.37 17.81 -24.78
N ARG A 294 -22.51 16.51 -24.58
CA ARG A 294 -23.32 15.92 -23.51
C ARG A 294 -22.54 14.82 -22.81
N PHE A 295 -22.47 14.89 -21.49
CA PHE A 295 -21.84 13.86 -20.66
C PHE A 295 -22.90 13.03 -19.96
N SER A 296 -22.82 11.70 -20.04
CA SER A 296 -23.72 10.78 -19.33
C SER A 296 -22.96 9.66 -18.67
N LEU A 297 -23.27 9.38 -17.41
CA LEU A 297 -22.67 8.31 -16.63
C LEU A 297 -23.57 7.07 -16.66
N GLN A 298 -23.04 5.91 -17.05
CA GLN A 298 -23.77 4.63 -17.19
C GLN A 298 -25.06 4.74 -18.03
N GLY A 299 -25.07 5.59 -19.06
CA GLY A 299 -26.25 5.80 -19.91
C GLY A 299 -27.41 6.54 -19.22
N GLY A 300 -27.20 7.11 -18.03
CA GLY A 300 -28.17 7.95 -17.32
C GLY A 300 -28.42 9.30 -18.01
N PRO A 301 -29.23 10.19 -17.38
CA PRO A 301 -29.53 11.51 -17.92
C PRO A 301 -28.24 12.30 -18.22
N GLY A 302 -28.14 12.82 -19.44
CA GLY A 302 -26.95 13.55 -19.87
C GLY A 302 -26.93 15.00 -19.38
N THR A 303 -25.76 15.49 -18.98
CA THR A 303 -25.49 16.90 -18.69
C THR A 303 -24.97 17.56 -19.97
N GLU A 304 -25.71 18.54 -20.48
CA GLU A 304 -25.27 19.34 -21.64
C GLU A 304 -24.25 20.39 -21.20
N VAL A 305 -23.17 20.50 -21.96
CA VAL A 305 -22.09 21.48 -21.75
C VAL A 305 -21.97 22.33 -23.01
N ALA A 306 -21.92 23.65 -22.83
CA ALA A 306 -21.81 24.58 -23.93
C ALA A 306 -20.49 24.38 -24.69
N VAL A 307 -20.58 24.29 -26.02
CA VAL A 307 -19.42 24.27 -26.90
C VAL A 307 -19.41 25.59 -27.69
N PRO A 308 -18.39 26.45 -27.53
CA PRO A 308 -18.27 27.65 -28.35
C PRO A 308 -17.87 27.28 -29.77
N GLU A 309 -17.93 28.26 -30.69
CA GLU A 309 -17.37 28.08 -32.02
C GLU A 309 -15.86 27.79 -31.93
N LEU A 310 -15.41 26.72 -32.59
CA LEU A 310 -14.00 26.33 -32.60
C LEU A 310 -13.43 26.44 -34.03
N LYS A 311 -12.34 27.17 -34.20
CA LYS A 311 -11.58 27.21 -35.46
C LYS A 311 -10.99 25.83 -35.80
N PRO A 312 -10.66 25.53 -37.07
CA PRO A 312 -9.95 24.30 -37.44
C PRO A 312 -8.73 24.04 -36.55
N GLY A 313 -8.63 22.83 -36.00
CA GLY A 313 -7.54 22.43 -35.10
C GLY A 313 -7.59 23.02 -33.68
N ALA A 314 -8.55 23.88 -33.36
CA ALA A 314 -8.67 24.48 -32.02
C ALA A 314 -9.17 23.46 -31.00
N VAL A 315 -8.70 23.60 -29.76
CA VAL A 315 -9.05 22.74 -28.62
C VAL A 315 -9.75 23.57 -27.54
N HIS A 316 -10.82 23.02 -26.96
CA HIS A 316 -11.58 23.66 -25.89
C HIS A 316 -11.72 22.75 -24.67
N ALA A 317 -11.53 23.32 -23.48
CA ALA A 317 -11.68 22.59 -22.23
C ALA A 317 -13.15 22.54 -21.80
N LEU A 318 -13.62 21.35 -21.45
CA LEU A 318 -14.97 21.08 -20.94
C LEU A 318 -14.86 20.51 -19.52
N ALA A 319 -15.83 20.81 -18.67
CA ALA A 319 -15.87 20.33 -17.30
C ALA A 319 -17.15 19.52 -17.03
N TYR A 320 -17.03 18.43 -16.28
CA TYR A 320 -18.14 17.59 -15.86
C TYR A 320 -18.06 17.33 -14.36
N ALA A 321 -19.12 17.68 -13.62
CA ALA A 321 -19.22 17.40 -12.20
C ALA A 321 -19.59 15.92 -11.99
N LEU A 322 -18.65 15.12 -11.48
CA LEU A 322 -18.90 13.71 -11.16
C LEU A 322 -19.76 13.60 -9.89
N ASP A 323 -20.85 12.82 -9.97
CA ASP A 323 -21.62 12.43 -8.80
C ASP A 323 -20.91 11.30 -8.05
N THR A 324 -20.18 11.64 -6.98
CA THR A 324 -19.49 10.67 -6.12
C THR A 324 -20.42 10.01 -5.09
N SER A 325 -21.71 10.36 -5.04
CA SER A 325 -22.68 9.78 -4.09
C SER A 325 -23.24 8.42 -4.53
N LEU A 326 -23.01 8.05 -5.79
CA LEU A 326 -23.43 6.79 -6.38
C LEU A 326 -22.80 5.58 -5.68
N ARG A 327 -23.35 4.41 -5.92
CA ARG A 327 -22.85 3.15 -5.35
C ARG A 327 -21.37 2.93 -5.72
N PRO A 328 -20.50 2.38 -4.86
CA PRO A 328 -19.17 1.99 -5.27
C PRO A 328 -19.22 1.00 -6.46
N GLY A 329 -18.35 1.20 -7.46
CA GLY A 329 -18.34 0.42 -8.67
C GLY A 329 -17.58 1.09 -9.82
N LYS A 330 -17.51 0.40 -10.96
CA LYS A 330 -16.96 0.93 -12.20
C LYS A 330 -18.08 1.55 -13.04
N TYR A 331 -17.84 2.76 -13.52
CA TYR A 331 -18.78 3.56 -14.28
C TYR A 331 -18.21 3.91 -15.64
N ARG A 332 -19.04 3.75 -16.68
CA ARG A 332 -18.71 4.25 -18.01
C ARG A 332 -19.25 5.66 -18.17
N LEU A 333 -18.36 6.64 -18.30
CA LEU A 333 -18.70 8.01 -18.63
C LEU A 333 -18.63 8.19 -20.15
N ALA A 334 -19.77 8.46 -20.78
CA ALA A 334 -19.88 8.76 -22.19
C ALA A 334 -19.86 10.27 -22.42
N ALA A 335 -19.01 10.73 -23.33
CA ALA A 335 -18.98 12.10 -23.84
C ALA A 335 -19.49 12.07 -25.29
N ARG A 336 -20.71 12.55 -25.47
CA ARG A 336 -21.38 12.62 -26.77
C ARG A 336 -21.21 14.01 -27.38
N ILE A 337 -20.85 14.08 -28.65
CA ILE A 337 -20.85 15.30 -29.44
C ILE A 337 -21.93 15.19 -30.52
N GLU A 338 -22.73 16.25 -30.66
CA GLU A 338 -23.71 16.40 -31.72
C GLU A 338 -23.34 17.64 -32.54
N ILE A 339 -23.13 17.46 -33.85
CA ILE A 339 -22.77 18.52 -34.77
C ILE A 339 -23.91 18.65 -35.80
N PRO A 340 -24.63 19.78 -35.81
CA PRO A 340 -25.70 20.02 -36.77
C PRO A 340 -25.13 20.28 -38.18
N GLY A 341 -25.87 19.91 -39.21
CA GLY A 341 -25.51 20.09 -40.61
C GLY A 341 -26.47 19.35 -41.54
N GLU A 342 -26.26 19.43 -42.86
CA GLU A 342 -27.06 18.68 -43.85
C GLU A 342 -27.03 17.18 -43.60
N LYS A 343 -25.89 16.67 -43.11
CA LYS A 343 -25.74 15.33 -42.53
C LYS A 343 -25.30 15.49 -41.08
N PRO A 344 -26.23 15.43 -40.10
CA PRO A 344 -25.86 15.60 -38.70
C PRO A 344 -24.88 14.52 -38.27
N TYR A 345 -23.83 14.91 -37.55
CA TYR A 345 -22.83 14.00 -37.03
C TYR A 345 -23.03 13.80 -35.53
N VAL A 346 -22.94 12.55 -35.10
CA VAL A 346 -22.99 12.16 -33.69
C VAL A 346 -21.86 11.20 -33.42
N SER A 347 -21.11 11.45 -32.35
CA SER A 347 -20.07 10.55 -31.85
C SER A 347 -20.10 10.48 -30.35
N GLU A 348 -19.60 9.37 -29.80
CA GLU A 348 -19.52 9.13 -28.37
C GLU A 348 -18.16 8.53 -28.02
N ASP A 349 -17.37 9.26 -27.22
CA ASP A 349 -16.16 8.74 -26.59
C ASP A 349 -16.50 8.23 -25.18
N ARG A 350 -15.82 7.18 -24.73
CA ARG A 350 -16.12 6.51 -23.44
C ARG A 350 -14.89 6.43 -22.55
N PHE A 351 -15.09 6.77 -21.28
CA PHE A 351 -14.06 6.80 -20.23
C PHE A 351 -14.51 5.94 -19.04
N GLU A 352 -13.58 5.26 -18.37
CA GLU A 352 -13.86 4.50 -17.16
C GLU A 352 -13.56 5.34 -15.91
N ILE A 353 -14.51 5.38 -14.99
CA ILE A 353 -14.38 6.03 -13.68
C ILE A 353 -14.68 4.98 -12.61
N THR A 354 -13.87 4.90 -11.56
CA THR A 354 -14.08 3.98 -10.44
C THR A 354 -14.49 4.74 -9.19
N LEU A 355 -15.61 4.36 -8.58
CA LEU A 355 -15.97 4.78 -7.23
C LEU A 355 -15.64 3.65 -6.24
N VAL A 356 -14.89 3.94 -5.20
CA VAL A 356 -14.52 2.98 -4.14
C VAL A 356 -15.26 3.30 -2.85
N PRO A 357 -15.56 2.28 -2.02
CA PRO A 357 -16.24 2.53 -0.75
C PRO A 357 -15.39 3.40 0.18
N ARG A 358 -16.04 4.20 1.01
CA ARG A 358 -15.41 4.89 2.14
C ARG A 358 -14.74 3.86 3.06
N PRO A 359 -13.52 4.15 3.56
CA PRO A 359 -12.76 3.19 4.34
C PRO A 359 -13.44 2.88 5.67
N LEU A 360 -13.40 1.60 6.06
CA LEU A 360 -13.70 1.17 7.42
C LEU A 360 -12.56 1.54 8.36
N SER A 361 -12.88 1.72 9.65
CA SER A 361 -11.85 1.70 10.69
C SER A 361 -11.24 0.30 10.74
N ARG A 362 -9.99 0.17 10.27
CA ARG A 362 -9.23 -1.08 10.26
C ARG A 362 -7.82 -0.83 10.75
N MET A 363 -7.23 -1.82 11.43
CA MET A 363 -5.82 -1.76 11.78
C MET A 363 -4.99 -1.86 10.48
N PRO A 364 -4.12 -0.88 10.17
CA PRO A 364 -3.31 -0.93 8.97
C PRO A 364 -2.28 -2.06 9.06
N VAL A 365 -2.20 -2.83 7.97
CA VAL A 365 -1.15 -3.81 7.68
C VAL A 365 -0.28 -3.24 6.56
N VAL A 366 0.97 -2.91 6.88
CA VAL A 366 1.89 -2.17 6.01
C VAL A 366 2.98 -3.10 5.47
N MET A 367 3.19 -3.14 4.15
CA MET A 367 4.31 -3.83 3.53
C MET A 367 5.39 -2.85 3.06
N TRP A 368 6.57 -2.91 3.67
CA TRP A 368 7.76 -2.22 3.20
C TRP A 368 8.58 -3.14 2.27
N GLY A 369 8.98 -2.63 1.11
CA GLY A 369 9.71 -3.39 0.10
C GLY A 369 8.84 -3.96 -1.04
N ALA A 370 7.54 -3.66 -1.04
CA ALA A 370 6.63 -3.92 -2.17
C ALA A 370 6.05 -2.59 -2.72
N ASN A 371 5.51 -2.62 -3.94
CA ASN A 371 4.97 -1.45 -4.63
C ASN A 371 3.62 -1.75 -5.32
N PRO A 372 2.89 -0.75 -5.86
CA PRO A 372 1.55 -0.94 -6.43
C PRO A 372 1.46 -1.97 -7.56
N LYS A 373 2.56 -2.33 -8.23
CA LYS A 373 2.56 -3.40 -9.24
C LYS A 373 2.22 -4.77 -8.65
N GLU A 374 2.32 -4.93 -7.33
CA GLU A 374 2.04 -6.15 -6.57
C GLU A 374 0.62 -6.20 -5.99
N VAL A 375 -0.27 -5.31 -6.43
CA VAL A 375 -1.57 -5.05 -5.79
C VAL A 375 -2.40 -6.32 -5.53
N GLN A 376 -2.44 -7.28 -6.46
CA GLN A 376 -3.22 -8.50 -6.27
C GLN A 376 -2.63 -9.40 -5.19
N ARG A 377 -1.31 -9.58 -5.17
CA ARG A 377 -0.61 -10.41 -4.15
C ARG A 377 -0.67 -9.77 -2.78
N LEU A 378 -0.51 -8.44 -2.71
CA LEU A 378 -0.63 -7.68 -1.47
C LEU A 378 -2.03 -7.85 -0.86
N LYS A 379 -3.08 -7.72 -1.67
CA LYS A 379 -4.47 -7.88 -1.23
C LYS A 379 -4.80 -9.30 -0.77
N ASP A 380 -4.30 -10.32 -1.48
CA ASP A 380 -4.53 -11.72 -1.11
C ASP A 380 -3.96 -12.03 0.28
N ILE A 381 -2.75 -11.54 0.58
CA ILE A 381 -2.13 -11.71 1.90
C ILE A 381 -2.85 -10.88 2.98
N GLY A 382 -3.47 -9.75 2.58
CA GLY A 382 -4.22 -8.87 3.48
C GLY A 382 -3.52 -7.56 3.82
N PHE A 383 -2.52 -7.15 3.03
CA PHE A 383 -1.90 -5.84 3.17
C PHE A 383 -2.87 -4.72 2.77
N THR A 384 -2.78 -3.63 3.51
CA THR A 384 -3.61 -2.42 3.33
C THR A 384 -2.81 -1.25 2.77
N HIS A 385 -1.49 -1.24 2.99
CA HIS A 385 -0.57 -0.22 2.52
C HIS A 385 0.70 -0.87 1.96
N CYS A 386 1.28 -0.28 0.90
CA CYS A 386 2.62 -0.63 0.41
C CYS A 386 3.45 0.63 0.14
N GLY A 387 4.77 0.46 -0.03
CA GLY A 387 5.62 1.56 -0.50
C GLY A 387 5.29 1.93 -1.94
N GLY A 388 5.75 3.08 -2.42
CA GLY A 388 5.59 3.41 -3.84
C GLY A 388 5.94 4.83 -4.26
N LEU A 389 5.99 5.77 -3.31
CA LEU A 389 6.35 7.16 -3.60
C LEU A 389 7.71 7.56 -2.99
N GLY A 390 8.42 8.44 -3.68
CA GLY A 390 9.65 9.07 -3.24
C GLY A 390 9.71 10.53 -3.71
N ALA A 391 10.89 11.14 -3.59
CA ALA A 391 11.14 12.48 -4.12
C ALA A 391 12.58 12.59 -4.63
N ASP A 392 12.78 13.43 -5.64
CA ASP A 392 14.09 13.84 -6.12
C ASP A 392 14.65 14.91 -5.19
N PHE A 393 15.42 14.46 -4.20
CA PHE A 393 16.04 15.32 -3.19
C PHE A 393 17.00 16.35 -3.79
N GLY A 394 17.74 16.01 -4.86
CA GLY A 394 18.68 16.92 -5.50
C GLY A 394 17.95 18.09 -6.18
N LYS A 395 16.94 17.77 -6.98
CA LYS A 395 16.08 18.78 -7.61
C LYS A 395 15.43 19.74 -6.59
N ILE A 396 14.93 19.20 -5.48
CA ILE A 396 14.27 20.01 -4.44
C ILE A 396 15.29 20.87 -3.68
N TRP A 397 16.49 20.33 -3.42
CA TRP A 397 17.59 21.07 -2.83
C TRP A 397 17.97 22.28 -3.70
N ASP A 398 18.20 22.06 -4.99
CA ASP A 398 18.60 23.09 -5.94
C ASP A 398 17.51 24.18 -6.12
N ALA A 399 16.24 23.80 -6.00
CA ALA A 399 15.13 24.75 -6.07
C ALA A 399 15.05 25.68 -4.85
N GLY A 400 15.55 25.26 -3.69
CA GLY A 400 15.51 26.01 -2.43
C GLY A 400 14.10 26.28 -1.87
N LYS A 401 13.05 25.70 -2.47
CA LYS A 401 11.64 25.89 -2.11
C LYS A 401 10.81 24.67 -2.55
N PRO A 402 9.55 24.53 -2.09
CA PRO A 402 8.67 23.46 -2.56
C PRO A 402 8.50 23.50 -4.08
N THR A 403 8.56 22.33 -4.72
CA THR A 403 8.46 22.15 -6.18
C THR A 403 7.78 20.80 -6.49
N ALA A 404 7.69 20.40 -7.76
CA ALA A 404 7.22 19.07 -8.11
C ALA A 404 8.18 17.99 -7.57
N ALA A 405 7.65 16.94 -6.96
CA ALA A 405 8.42 15.93 -6.22
C ALA A 405 9.48 15.21 -7.04
N THR A 406 9.27 15.03 -8.35
CA THR A 406 10.20 14.35 -9.27
C THR A 406 10.00 14.85 -10.71
N THR A 407 10.47 14.13 -11.73
CA THR A 407 10.29 14.50 -13.15
C THR A 407 8.82 14.41 -13.58
N PRO A 408 8.37 15.18 -14.59
CA PRO A 408 6.99 15.14 -15.07
C PRO A 408 6.51 13.74 -15.49
N GLU A 409 7.37 12.97 -16.15
CA GLU A 409 7.06 11.61 -16.63
C GLU A 409 6.80 10.66 -15.47
N ARG A 410 7.65 10.75 -14.42
CA ARG A 410 7.54 9.93 -13.22
C ARG A 410 6.33 10.34 -12.38
N VAL A 411 6.06 11.64 -12.23
CA VAL A 411 4.84 12.13 -11.58
C VAL A 411 3.60 11.59 -12.28
N ALA A 412 3.55 11.65 -13.62
CA ALA A 412 2.41 11.14 -14.38
C ALA A 412 2.23 9.61 -14.21
N GLN A 413 3.33 8.86 -14.14
CA GLN A 413 3.30 7.43 -13.85
C GLN A 413 2.75 7.15 -12.44
N GLU A 414 3.30 7.81 -11.42
CA GLU A 414 2.91 7.57 -10.02
C GLU A 414 1.46 7.96 -9.76
N LYS A 415 0.94 9.03 -10.40
CA LYS A 415 -0.48 9.38 -10.35
C LYS A 415 -1.39 8.26 -10.88
N ARG A 416 -1.00 7.61 -11.99
CA ARG A 416 -1.74 6.44 -12.52
C ARG A 416 -1.68 5.25 -11.57
N GLU A 417 -0.50 4.97 -10.99
CA GLU A 417 -0.32 3.89 -10.01
C GLU A 417 -1.15 4.14 -8.74
N LEU A 418 -1.32 5.39 -8.31
CA LEU A 418 -2.17 5.76 -7.18
C LEU A 418 -3.66 5.55 -7.47
N ASP A 419 -4.14 5.88 -8.67
CA ASP A 419 -5.50 5.58 -9.10
C ASP A 419 -5.76 4.07 -9.12
N GLU A 420 -4.83 3.29 -9.68
CA GLU A 420 -4.92 1.84 -9.72
C GLU A 420 -4.92 1.22 -8.32
N ALA A 421 -4.06 1.71 -7.43
CA ALA A 421 -4.03 1.29 -6.03
C ALA A 421 -5.38 1.58 -5.35
N LEU A 422 -5.92 2.80 -5.52
CA LEU A 422 -7.22 3.18 -4.97
C LEU A 422 -8.33 2.27 -5.47
N ALA A 423 -8.42 2.08 -6.79
CA ALA A 423 -9.43 1.23 -7.44
C ALA A 423 -9.40 -0.22 -6.93
N ASN A 424 -8.26 -0.65 -6.39
CA ASN A 424 -8.07 -1.97 -5.80
C ASN A 424 -8.19 -1.98 -4.25
N GLY A 425 -8.44 -0.85 -3.59
CA GLY A 425 -8.56 -0.76 -2.12
C GLY A 425 -7.22 -0.83 -1.37
N LEU A 426 -6.12 -0.53 -2.05
CA LEU A 426 -4.77 -0.45 -1.51
C LEU A 426 -4.34 1.02 -1.37
N HIS A 427 -3.64 1.33 -0.28
CA HIS A 427 -3.02 2.63 -0.09
C HIS A 427 -1.50 2.57 -0.30
N VAL A 428 -0.90 3.71 -0.59
CA VAL A 428 0.53 3.85 -0.88
C VAL A 428 1.14 4.83 0.12
N PHE A 429 2.32 4.50 0.62
CA PHE A 429 3.11 5.40 1.45
C PHE A 429 4.34 5.96 0.72
N ALA A 430 4.72 7.18 1.09
CA ALA A 430 5.98 7.79 0.66
C ALA A 430 7.13 7.41 1.59
N SER A 431 8.32 7.18 1.05
CA SER A 431 9.55 6.98 1.83
C SER A 431 10.49 8.15 1.67
N LEU A 432 10.67 8.94 2.73
CA LEU A 432 11.36 10.22 2.68
C LEU A 432 12.45 10.31 3.75
N SER A 433 13.70 10.23 3.31
CA SER A 433 14.88 10.38 4.19
C SER A 433 15.83 11.50 3.73
N PRO A 434 15.38 12.76 3.58
CA PRO A 434 16.21 13.85 3.08
C PRO A 434 17.44 14.15 3.97
N GLY A 435 17.34 13.98 5.28
CA GLY A 435 18.50 14.08 6.18
C GLY A 435 19.56 13.00 5.93
N ARG A 436 19.15 11.77 5.58
CA ARG A 436 20.10 10.71 5.18
C ARG A 436 20.81 11.07 3.88
N TRP A 437 20.07 11.63 2.92
CA TRP A 437 20.63 12.13 1.66
C TRP A 437 21.62 13.28 1.90
N ALA A 438 21.32 14.19 2.83
CA ALA A 438 22.18 15.33 3.14
C ALA A 438 23.48 15.01 3.89
N ARG A 439 23.74 13.74 4.26
CA ARG A 439 24.97 13.32 4.95
C ARG A 439 26.23 13.58 4.11
N ASP A 440 26.11 13.59 2.78
CA ASP A 440 27.23 13.82 1.86
C ASP A 440 27.55 15.31 1.65
N LYS A 441 26.75 16.23 2.20
CA LYS A 441 26.93 17.67 2.06
C LYS A 441 27.97 18.17 3.05
N LYS A 442 29.23 18.24 2.60
CA LYS A 442 30.42 18.56 3.40
C LYS A 442 30.25 19.74 4.36
N ASP A 443 29.63 20.83 3.92
CA ASP A 443 29.44 22.04 4.74
C ASP A 443 28.47 21.86 5.92
N PHE A 444 27.65 20.80 5.87
CA PHE A 444 26.64 20.47 6.89
C PHE A 444 26.96 19.17 7.64
N GLN A 445 28.12 18.56 7.39
CA GLN A 445 28.55 17.36 8.10
C GLN A 445 28.82 17.67 9.57
N ARG A 446 28.57 16.68 10.44
CA ARG A 446 28.98 16.75 11.83
C ARG A 446 30.49 16.80 11.95
N VAL A 447 30.98 17.68 12.81
CA VAL A 447 32.40 17.80 13.13
C VAL A 447 32.71 17.36 14.55
N GLY A 448 33.86 16.69 14.73
CA GLY A 448 34.42 16.36 16.03
C GLY A 448 35.05 17.58 16.72
N LYS A 449 35.65 17.35 17.90
CA LYS A 449 36.31 18.42 18.69
C LYS A 449 37.47 19.10 17.96
N ASP A 450 38.09 18.40 17.01
CA ASP A 450 39.16 18.91 16.16
C ASP A 450 38.64 19.74 14.97
N GLY A 451 37.32 19.93 14.87
CA GLY A 451 36.66 20.65 13.78
C GLY A 451 36.59 19.86 12.48
N LYS A 452 36.98 18.59 12.47
CA LYS A 452 36.98 17.76 11.26
C LYS A 452 35.73 16.89 11.17
N PRO A 453 35.24 16.60 9.96
CA PRO A 453 34.18 15.62 9.77
C PRO A 453 34.58 14.22 10.27
N TYR A 454 33.59 13.48 10.76
CA TYR A 454 33.78 12.07 11.14
C TYR A 454 34.02 11.18 9.90
N LYS A 455 34.71 10.05 10.09
CA LYS A 455 34.95 9.05 9.03
C LYS A 455 33.64 8.48 8.46
N HIS A 456 32.66 8.27 9.32
CA HIS A 456 31.30 7.95 8.90
C HIS A 456 30.52 9.26 8.83
N GLU A 457 30.16 9.65 7.62
CA GLU A 457 29.50 10.92 7.34
C GLU A 457 28.11 10.94 7.98
N ASP A 458 27.81 12.00 8.73
CA ASP A 458 26.48 12.26 9.28
C ASP A 458 26.18 13.75 9.19
N VAL A 459 24.90 14.11 9.04
CA VAL A 459 24.45 15.49 8.90
C VAL A 459 24.22 16.14 10.27
N CYS A 460 24.62 17.41 10.44
CA CYS A 460 24.23 18.20 11.60
C CYS A 460 22.81 18.76 11.38
N GLY A 461 21.84 18.25 12.16
CA GLY A 461 20.44 18.66 12.05
C GLY A 461 20.11 20.04 12.63
N LEU A 462 21.08 20.70 13.29
CA LEU A 462 20.89 22.03 13.86
C LEU A 462 21.05 23.17 12.83
N PHE A 463 21.51 22.88 11.62
CA PHE A 463 21.53 23.85 10.53
C PHE A 463 20.11 24.19 10.04
N PRO A 464 19.68 25.46 10.07
CA PRO A 464 18.37 25.86 9.55
C PRO A 464 18.14 25.47 8.09
N ALA A 465 19.18 25.56 7.25
CA ALA A 465 19.09 25.17 5.84
C ALA A 465 18.69 23.70 5.63
N ILE A 466 19.14 22.79 6.51
CA ILE A 466 18.78 21.37 6.44
C ILE A 466 17.33 21.15 6.91
N GLN A 467 16.87 21.91 7.91
CA GLN A 467 15.48 21.87 8.36
C GLN A 467 14.53 22.42 7.28
N ASP A 468 14.87 23.54 6.64
CA ASP A 468 14.11 24.12 5.54
C ASP A 468 14.05 23.16 4.34
N PHE A 469 15.17 22.50 4.02
CA PHE A 469 15.20 21.46 3.00
C PHE A 469 14.27 20.28 3.33
N CYS A 470 14.29 19.78 4.56
CA CYS A 470 13.40 18.70 5.01
C CYS A 470 11.92 19.11 4.88
N TYR A 471 11.58 20.36 5.25
CA TYR A 471 10.24 20.91 5.03
C TYR A 471 9.87 20.96 3.55
N ASN A 472 10.77 21.49 2.71
CA ASN A 472 10.56 21.61 1.27
C ASN A 472 10.31 20.25 0.61
N VAL A 473 11.00 19.19 1.05
CA VAL A 473 10.77 17.82 0.57
C VAL A 473 9.36 17.34 0.91
N GLY A 474 8.93 17.47 2.17
CA GLY A 474 7.58 17.11 2.58
C GLY A 474 6.50 17.88 1.81
N ALA A 475 6.68 19.20 1.68
CA ALA A 475 5.75 20.08 0.97
C ALA A 475 5.68 19.78 -0.53
N SER A 476 6.80 19.43 -1.16
CA SER A 476 6.86 19.07 -2.58
C SER A 476 6.03 17.82 -2.88
N VAL A 477 6.16 16.78 -2.04
CA VAL A 477 5.36 15.55 -2.15
C VAL A 477 3.88 15.86 -1.91
N ALA A 478 3.56 16.65 -0.88
CA ALA A 478 2.18 17.03 -0.56
C ALA A 478 1.49 17.81 -1.67
N GLN A 479 2.17 18.76 -2.30
CA GLN A 479 1.64 19.53 -3.42
C GLN A 479 1.48 18.68 -4.69
N THR A 480 2.38 17.70 -4.91
CA THR A 480 2.38 16.88 -6.13
C THR A 480 1.28 15.82 -6.13
N TYR A 481 1.05 15.15 -4.99
CA TYR A 481 0.14 14.01 -4.88
C TYR A 481 -1.07 14.25 -3.96
N GLY A 482 -1.20 15.45 -3.39
CA GLY A 482 -2.22 15.77 -2.38
C GLY A 482 -3.66 15.47 -2.78
N GLU A 483 -3.97 15.47 -4.09
CA GLU A 483 -5.31 15.17 -4.61
C GLU A 483 -5.64 13.68 -4.67
N PHE A 484 -4.66 12.78 -4.46
CA PHE A 484 -4.81 11.33 -4.59
C PHE A 484 -5.01 10.65 -3.23
N PRO A 485 -6.21 10.14 -2.91
CA PRO A 485 -6.50 9.56 -1.59
C PRO A 485 -5.86 8.19 -1.36
N ALA A 486 -5.39 7.49 -2.40
CA ALA A 486 -4.56 6.29 -2.22
C ALA A 486 -3.26 6.62 -1.49
N TRP A 487 -2.68 7.80 -1.69
CA TRP A 487 -1.54 8.23 -0.90
C TRP A 487 -2.04 8.83 0.41
N ASN A 488 -1.81 8.15 1.53
CA ASN A 488 -2.26 8.59 2.85
C ASN A 488 -1.24 8.35 3.97
N ALA A 489 -0.01 7.96 3.63
CA ALA A 489 1.00 7.71 4.66
C ALA A 489 2.43 8.08 4.22
N ALA A 490 3.33 8.30 5.18
CA ALA A 490 4.76 8.46 4.90
C ALA A 490 5.67 7.97 6.03
N ILE A 491 6.72 7.22 5.66
CA ILE A 491 7.84 6.90 6.54
C ILE A 491 8.90 8.00 6.43
N ILE A 492 9.31 8.55 7.57
CA ILE A 492 10.20 9.71 7.66
C ILE A 492 11.53 9.29 8.28
N HIS A 493 12.62 9.56 7.55
CA HIS A 493 14.00 9.36 8.00
C HIS A 493 14.22 8.00 8.64
N THR A 494 13.93 6.92 7.91
CA THR A 494 14.20 5.58 8.42
C THR A 494 15.71 5.35 8.57
N GLU A 495 16.12 4.66 9.65
CA GLU A 495 17.50 4.18 9.90
C GLU A 495 18.59 5.26 9.99
N VAL A 496 18.32 6.37 10.67
CA VAL A 496 19.27 7.50 10.75
C VAL A 496 19.97 7.67 12.10
N ARG A 497 19.26 7.46 13.21
CA ARG A 497 19.69 7.96 14.53
C ARG A 497 20.72 7.07 15.24
N GLY A 498 20.67 5.75 15.00
CA GLY A 498 21.52 4.77 15.70
C GLY A 498 23.02 4.90 15.44
N GLU A 499 23.43 5.59 14.37
CA GLU A 499 24.83 5.81 13.98
C GLU A 499 25.31 7.27 14.20
N SER A 500 24.46 8.13 14.77
CA SER A 500 24.76 9.56 14.91
C SER A 500 25.92 9.82 15.89
N GLN A 501 26.48 11.04 15.81
CA GLN A 501 27.65 11.47 16.59
C GLN A 501 27.41 12.83 17.24
N VAL A 502 28.23 13.16 18.26
CA VAL A 502 28.27 14.50 18.84
C VAL A 502 28.77 15.50 17.79
N CYS A 503 28.28 16.74 17.80
CA CYS A 503 28.73 17.78 16.90
C CYS A 503 29.30 18.99 17.65
N PHE A 504 30.35 19.61 17.08
CA PHE A 504 31.07 20.73 17.68
C PHE A 504 31.22 21.93 16.72
N HIS A 505 30.24 22.20 15.84
CA HIS A 505 30.24 23.52 15.19
C HIS A 505 29.99 24.63 16.23
N GLU A 506 30.33 25.86 15.89
CA GLU A 506 30.12 27.01 16.79
C GLU A 506 28.64 27.18 17.16
N HIS A 507 27.71 26.91 16.24
CA HIS A 507 26.28 26.98 16.52
C HIS A 507 25.78 25.84 17.43
N ASP A 508 26.36 24.63 17.35
CA ASP A 508 26.06 23.53 18.29
C ASP A 508 26.52 23.90 19.72
N LYS A 509 27.75 24.40 19.86
CA LYS A 509 28.30 24.86 21.16
C LYS A 509 27.46 25.98 21.74
N ALA A 510 27.10 26.97 20.91
CA ALA A 510 26.25 28.09 21.33
C ALA A 510 24.84 27.62 21.73
N ALA A 511 24.26 26.65 21.01
CA ALA A 511 22.96 26.08 21.32
C ALA A 511 22.97 25.35 22.67
N PHE A 512 24.01 24.55 22.95
CA PHE A 512 24.16 23.91 24.25
C PHE A 512 24.40 24.94 25.36
N LYS A 513 25.30 25.90 25.16
CA LYS A 513 25.58 26.95 26.16
C LYS A 513 24.35 27.76 26.50
N LYS A 514 23.50 28.05 25.51
CA LYS A 514 22.19 28.68 25.70
C LYS A 514 21.23 27.82 26.52
N PHE A 515 21.25 26.50 26.33
CA PHE A 515 20.41 25.56 27.05
C PHE A 515 20.86 25.35 28.51
N ALA A 516 22.15 25.10 28.72
CA ALA A 516 22.69 24.65 30.01
C ALA A 516 23.32 25.77 30.85
N GLY A 517 23.67 26.91 30.24
CA GLY A 517 24.38 28.01 30.91
C GLY A 517 25.90 27.79 31.07
N PHE A 518 26.44 26.67 30.58
CA PHE A 518 27.87 26.33 30.61
C PHE A 518 28.31 25.66 29.30
N ASP A 519 29.62 25.57 29.08
CA ASP A 519 30.20 24.99 27.86
C ASP A 519 30.13 23.45 27.86
N ILE A 520 30.13 22.81 26.69
CA ILE A 520 30.07 21.34 26.57
C ILE A 520 31.24 20.72 27.38
N PRO A 521 30.97 19.77 28.31
CA PRO A 521 32.02 19.15 29.13
C PRO A 521 33.13 18.49 28.30
N ALA A 522 34.37 18.56 28.79
CA ALA A 522 35.54 18.02 28.10
C ALA A 522 35.49 16.49 27.93
N GLU A 523 34.77 15.79 28.80
CA GLU A 523 34.60 14.34 28.79
C GLU A 523 33.44 13.90 27.87
N GLY A 524 32.56 14.83 27.47
CA GLY A 524 31.39 14.58 26.61
C GLY A 524 31.74 14.51 25.13
N ALA A 525 32.58 13.56 24.72
CA ALA A 525 33.05 13.43 23.34
C ALA A 525 32.40 12.30 22.53
N VAL A 526 31.71 11.37 23.20
CA VAL A 526 31.11 10.17 22.59
C VAL A 526 29.62 10.17 22.86
N MET A 527 28.80 10.00 21.81
CA MET A 527 27.35 10.15 21.89
C MET A 527 26.66 9.12 22.79
N ARG A 528 27.15 7.86 22.81
CA ARG A 528 26.48 6.76 23.52
C ARG A 528 26.78 6.71 25.01
N SER A 529 28.00 7.01 25.45
CA SER A 529 28.37 6.93 26.87
C SER A 529 29.74 7.55 27.16
N THR A 530 29.91 7.97 28.41
CA THR A 530 31.20 8.22 29.06
C THR A 530 31.24 7.39 30.35
N PRO A 531 31.97 6.26 30.38
CA PRO A 531 31.98 5.35 31.52
C PRO A 531 32.41 6.03 32.82
N TYR A 532 31.66 5.83 33.91
CA TYR A 532 31.93 6.45 35.19
C TYR A 532 33.29 6.04 35.76
N GLN A 533 33.79 4.85 35.40
CA GLN A 533 35.11 4.37 35.78
C GLN A 533 36.26 5.20 35.16
N SER A 534 35.98 5.91 34.06
CA SER A 534 36.94 6.83 33.42
C SER A 534 36.87 8.25 33.98
N LEU A 535 35.86 8.55 34.80
CA LEU A 535 35.67 9.87 35.40
C LEU A 535 36.43 9.95 36.72
N LYS A 536 37.18 11.03 36.89
CA LYS A 536 37.88 11.32 38.13
C LYS A 536 36.85 11.68 39.22
N ASP A 537 37.10 11.22 40.44
CA ASP A 537 36.31 11.59 41.63
C ASP A 537 34.81 11.24 41.55
N PHE A 538 34.43 10.21 40.78
CA PHE A 538 33.04 9.75 40.67
C PHE A 538 32.55 9.16 42.01
N PRO A 539 31.32 9.47 42.48
CA PRO A 539 30.85 9.08 43.81
C PRO A 539 30.75 7.56 43.97
N ALA A 540 31.25 7.04 45.10
CA ALA A 540 31.19 5.61 45.43
C ALA A 540 29.74 5.07 45.56
N SER A 541 28.80 5.94 45.93
CA SER A 541 27.36 5.62 45.94
C SER A 541 26.78 5.40 44.54
N ARG A 542 27.49 5.84 43.49
CA ARG A 542 27.04 5.95 42.10
C ARG A 542 25.74 6.75 41.93
N VAL A 543 25.49 7.67 42.86
CA VAL A 543 24.43 8.67 42.75
C VAL A 543 25.06 9.99 42.36
N ILE A 544 24.66 10.54 41.22
CA ILE A 544 25.13 11.85 40.74
C ILE A 544 24.09 12.94 41.01
N PRO A 545 24.49 14.22 41.15
CA PRO A 545 23.55 15.33 41.20
C PRO A 545 22.69 15.40 39.93
N ASP A 546 21.42 15.81 40.05
CA ASP A 546 20.52 15.97 38.89
C ASP A 546 21.10 16.88 37.81
N ASN A 547 21.86 17.91 38.23
CA ASN A 547 22.52 18.89 37.39
C ASN A 547 23.98 18.53 37.03
N HIS A 548 24.40 17.27 37.17
CA HIS A 548 25.74 16.85 36.79
C HIS A 548 26.03 17.26 35.32
N PRO A 549 27.12 18.00 35.02
CA PRO A 549 27.33 18.61 33.71
C PRO A 549 27.22 17.64 32.52
N LEU A 550 27.80 16.45 32.61
CA LEU A 550 27.68 15.41 31.58
C LEU A 550 26.25 14.87 31.42
N HIS A 551 25.51 14.73 32.52
CA HIS A 551 24.13 14.24 32.47
C HIS A 551 23.24 15.24 31.72
N VAL A 552 23.35 16.54 32.07
CA VAL A 552 22.65 17.64 31.39
C VAL A 552 23.03 17.70 29.90
N PHE A 553 24.31 17.52 29.57
CA PHE A 553 24.76 17.47 28.18
C PHE A 553 24.14 16.31 27.40
N TYR A 554 24.14 15.10 27.94
CA TYR A 554 23.55 13.95 27.27
C TYR A 554 22.04 14.06 27.11
N GLN A 555 21.34 14.57 28.13
CA GLN A 555 19.90 14.86 28.02
C GLN A 555 19.64 15.84 26.87
N TRP A 556 20.36 16.96 26.83
CA TRP A 556 20.23 17.92 25.73
C TRP A 556 20.49 17.28 24.37
N LEU A 557 21.59 16.52 24.24
CA LEU A 557 21.98 15.85 22.99
C LEU A 557 20.88 14.93 22.47
N TRP A 558 20.33 14.06 23.33
CA TRP A 558 19.32 13.07 22.96
C TRP A 558 17.89 13.63 22.90
N HIS A 559 17.60 14.84 23.40
CA HIS A 559 16.30 15.48 23.18
C HIS A 559 16.27 16.37 21.94
N GLN A 560 17.33 17.16 21.73
CA GLN A 560 17.33 18.21 20.70
C GLN A 560 18.71 18.49 20.07
N GLY A 561 19.82 18.21 20.76
CA GLY A 561 21.16 18.57 20.31
C GLY A 561 21.65 17.77 19.10
N ASP A 562 21.14 16.55 18.91
CA ASP A 562 21.39 15.80 17.67
C ASP A 562 20.57 16.34 16.48
N GLY A 563 19.56 17.17 16.71
CA GLY A 563 18.73 17.77 15.66
C GLY A 563 17.80 16.82 14.91
N TRP A 564 17.82 15.50 15.13
CA TRP A 564 17.03 14.54 14.35
C TRP A 564 15.52 14.75 14.53
N ASN A 565 15.08 15.02 15.76
CA ASN A 565 13.68 15.33 16.06
C ASN A 565 13.18 16.56 15.29
N ALA A 566 14.01 17.58 15.11
CA ALA A 566 13.67 18.76 14.32
C ALA A 566 13.56 18.41 12.82
N LEU A 567 14.44 17.56 12.30
CA LEU A 567 14.38 17.09 10.91
C LEU A 567 13.13 16.25 10.64
N HIS A 568 12.78 15.30 11.53
CA HIS A 568 11.54 14.53 11.42
C HIS A 568 10.32 15.47 11.38
N THR A 569 10.28 16.42 12.30
CA THR A 569 9.22 17.42 12.42
C THR A 569 9.12 18.31 11.19
N ALA A 570 10.23 18.71 10.58
CA ALA A 570 10.23 19.51 9.37
C ALA A 570 9.59 18.76 8.18
N VAL A 571 9.97 17.50 7.94
CA VAL A 571 9.33 16.66 6.90
C VAL A 571 7.84 16.48 7.20
N HIS A 572 7.49 16.16 8.44
CA HIS A 572 6.09 16.01 8.88
C HIS A 572 5.27 17.26 8.59
N ARG A 573 5.74 18.45 8.99
CA ARG A 573 5.06 19.73 8.71
C ARG A 573 4.92 20.00 7.21
N GLY A 574 5.95 19.71 6.43
CA GLY A 574 5.91 19.82 4.97
C GLY A 574 4.80 18.94 4.39
N LEU A 575 4.74 17.68 4.80
CA LEU A 575 3.72 16.72 4.36
C LEU A 575 2.29 17.17 4.72
N LYS A 576 2.11 17.79 5.88
CA LYS A 576 0.81 18.30 6.37
C LYS A 576 0.43 19.67 5.79
N SER A 577 1.27 20.29 4.96
CA SER A 577 1.09 21.67 4.47
C SER A 577 -0.17 21.92 3.63
N THR A 578 -0.81 20.87 3.11
CA THR A 578 -2.07 20.95 2.35
C THR A 578 -3.32 20.92 3.24
N GLY A 579 -3.16 20.71 4.55
CA GLY A 579 -4.28 20.62 5.50
C GLY A 579 -5.01 19.27 5.52
N ARG A 580 -4.51 18.26 4.79
CA ARG A 580 -5.04 16.90 4.81
C ARG A 580 -4.94 16.27 6.20
N GLN A 581 -6.07 15.77 6.70
CA GLN A 581 -6.18 15.14 8.03
C GLN A 581 -6.06 13.62 7.98
N ASP A 582 -6.20 13.03 6.80
CA ASP A 582 -6.15 11.58 6.56
C ASP A 582 -4.72 11.07 6.31
N LEU A 583 -3.78 11.96 6.04
CA LEU A 583 -2.36 11.65 5.88
C LEU A 583 -1.72 11.41 7.25
N TRP A 584 -1.05 10.27 7.46
CA TRP A 584 -0.31 9.98 8.70
C TRP A 584 1.17 9.68 8.43
N THR A 585 2.04 9.97 9.40
CA THR A 585 3.49 9.79 9.24
C THR A 585 4.09 8.96 10.36
N TRP A 586 5.18 8.25 10.11
CA TRP A 586 5.89 7.54 11.16
C TRP A 586 7.40 7.58 11.01
N HIS A 587 8.09 7.30 12.12
CA HIS A 587 9.54 7.12 12.16
C HIS A 587 9.89 5.75 12.74
N ASP A 588 10.85 5.06 12.12
CA ASP A 588 11.54 3.90 12.66
C ASP A 588 13.04 3.97 12.34
N PRO A 589 13.89 3.23 13.07
CA PRO A 589 13.63 2.62 14.37
C PRO A 589 13.65 3.66 15.51
N ALA A 590 12.52 3.85 16.20
CA ALA A 590 12.37 4.94 17.18
C ALA A 590 13.06 4.69 18.52
N VAL A 591 13.27 3.41 18.91
CA VAL A 591 13.91 3.04 20.19
C VAL A 591 15.36 2.61 20.02
N ARG A 592 15.96 2.84 18.84
CA ARG A 592 17.42 2.82 18.65
C ARG A 592 18.06 4.16 19.00
N ALA A 593 17.70 4.62 20.17
CA ALA A 593 18.17 5.85 20.78
C ALA A 593 18.38 5.58 22.27
N ALA A 594 18.86 6.58 23.01
CA ALA A 594 18.86 6.48 24.46
C ALA A 594 17.44 6.38 25.02
N SER A 595 17.29 5.76 26.19
CA SER A 595 16.08 5.64 27.00
C SER A 595 15.72 7.00 27.62
N ALA A 596 15.43 7.96 26.75
CA ALA A 596 14.99 9.32 27.03
C ALA A 596 13.85 9.66 26.07
N TRP A 597 12.86 10.44 26.53
CA TRP A 597 11.64 10.66 25.76
C TRP A 597 11.83 11.38 24.42
N GLY A 598 10.83 11.20 23.55
CA GLY A 598 10.57 12.11 22.43
C GLY A 598 11.34 11.80 21.15
N SER A 599 11.90 10.59 21.00
CA SER A 599 12.43 10.13 19.71
C SER A 599 11.33 10.15 18.64
N GLY A 600 11.63 10.70 17.47
CA GLY A 600 10.71 10.76 16.31
C GLY A 600 10.07 12.13 16.06
N GLY A 601 10.21 13.11 16.95
CA GLY A 601 9.62 14.44 16.79
C GLY A 601 8.09 14.41 16.69
N ASP A 602 7.51 15.22 15.80
CA ASP A 602 6.05 15.41 15.68
C ASP A 602 5.30 14.33 14.87
N VAL A 603 5.96 13.25 14.46
CA VAL A 603 5.32 12.20 13.65
C VAL A 603 4.12 11.58 14.36
N ASP A 604 3.10 11.16 13.60
CA ASP A 604 1.87 10.58 14.15
C ASP A 604 2.10 9.20 14.81
N PHE A 605 3.09 8.41 14.35
CA PHE A 605 3.40 7.10 14.91
C PHE A 605 4.90 6.87 15.14
N LEU A 606 5.23 6.21 16.25
CA LEU A 606 6.52 5.59 16.48
C LEU A 606 6.48 4.11 16.08
N SER A 607 7.56 3.65 15.45
CA SER A 607 7.72 2.27 15.02
C SER A 607 9.13 1.77 15.31
N GLN A 608 9.25 0.46 15.47
CA GLN A 608 10.52 -0.25 15.62
C GLN A 608 10.44 -1.57 14.89
N TRP A 609 11.41 -1.84 14.03
CA TRP A 609 11.57 -3.15 13.42
C TRP A 609 12.40 -4.08 14.30
N THR A 610 11.96 -5.34 14.34
CA THR A 610 12.52 -6.38 15.21
C THR A 610 12.58 -7.70 14.44
N TYR A 611 13.70 -8.40 14.60
CA TYR A 611 13.86 -9.79 14.19
C TYR A 611 13.32 -10.71 15.28
N SER A 612 12.67 -11.80 14.90
CA SER A 612 12.05 -12.71 15.87
C SER A 612 13.03 -13.70 16.51
N TYR A 613 14.25 -13.83 16.00
CA TYR A 613 15.22 -14.77 16.58
C TYR A 613 16.01 -14.11 17.74
N PRO A 614 16.60 -14.91 18.64
CA PRO A 614 16.33 -16.33 18.83
C PRO A 614 14.95 -16.59 19.49
N ASP A 615 14.37 -15.60 20.17
CA ASP A 615 13.05 -15.72 20.82
C ASP A 615 12.03 -14.71 20.27
N PRO A 616 10.93 -15.16 19.65
CA PRO A 616 9.94 -14.29 19.02
C PRO A 616 9.22 -13.38 20.02
N ILE A 617 9.03 -13.81 21.27
CA ILE A 617 8.44 -12.99 22.35
C ILE A 617 9.29 -11.78 22.74
N ARG A 618 10.58 -11.70 22.38
CA ARG A 618 11.42 -10.50 22.60
C ARG A 618 10.92 -9.26 21.88
N ILE A 619 10.10 -9.42 20.84
CA ILE A 619 9.42 -8.30 20.19
C ILE A 619 8.57 -7.48 21.18
N GLY A 620 8.13 -8.11 22.29
CA GLY A 620 7.36 -7.46 23.34
C GLY A 620 8.10 -6.30 24.00
N MET A 621 9.39 -6.46 24.33
CA MET A 621 10.19 -5.42 24.97
C MET A 621 10.34 -4.20 24.06
N ALA A 622 10.77 -4.41 22.81
CA ALA A 622 10.88 -3.33 21.82
C ALA A 622 9.53 -2.72 21.40
N THR A 623 8.41 -3.28 21.86
CA THR A 623 7.08 -2.68 21.71
C THR A 623 6.71 -1.86 22.95
N ASP A 624 7.03 -2.37 24.15
CA ASP A 624 6.82 -1.66 25.42
C ASP A 624 7.75 -0.42 25.54
N GLU A 625 8.97 -0.48 24.99
CA GLU A 625 9.87 0.68 24.87
C GLU A 625 9.26 1.80 24.01
N LEU A 626 8.51 1.47 22.96
CA LEU A 626 7.82 2.49 22.14
C LEU A 626 6.76 3.23 22.97
N PHE A 627 6.05 2.52 23.86
CA PHE A 627 5.09 3.16 24.76
C PHE A 627 5.79 4.01 25.83
N ALA A 628 6.95 3.59 26.33
CA ALA A 628 7.76 4.43 27.22
C ALA A 628 8.23 5.72 26.50
N MET A 629 8.65 5.60 25.25
CA MET A 629 9.11 6.72 24.41
C MET A 629 8.02 7.77 24.17
N LEU A 630 6.75 7.36 24.05
CA LEU A 630 5.60 8.27 23.92
C LEU A 630 5.42 9.20 25.13
N GLY A 631 5.95 8.86 26.31
CA GLY A 631 5.69 9.57 27.57
C GLY A 631 6.04 11.08 27.55
N GLY A 632 7.00 11.47 26.71
CA GLY A 632 7.35 12.88 26.47
C GLY A 632 7.18 13.35 25.02
N GLY A 633 6.52 12.56 24.17
CA GLY A 633 6.14 12.95 22.82
C GLY A 633 4.84 13.77 22.77
N PRO A 634 4.41 14.20 21.57
CA PRO A 634 3.11 14.86 21.39
C PRO A 634 1.94 13.95 21.77
N ALA A 635 0.86 14.53 22.31
CA ALA A 635 -0.29 13.77 22.80
C ALA A 635 -1.05 12.97 21.72
N HIS A 636 -0.90 13.32 20.44
CA HIS A 636 -1.52 12.59 19.32
C HIS A 636 -0.70 11.38 18.87
N GLN A 637 0.55 11.26 19.29
CA GLN A 637 1.47 10.23 18.81
C GLN A 637 1.06 8.84 19.31
N LYS A 638 1.19 7.84 18.44
CA LYS A 638 0.73 6.47 18.65
C LYS A 638 1.86 5.47 18.35
N VAL A 639 1.64 4.18 18.63
CA VAL A 639 2.60 3.11 18.34
C VAL A 639 2.11 2.22 17.20
N MET A 640 3.00 1.90 16.28
CA MET A 640 2.87 0.79 15.34
C MET A 640 4.08 -0.14 15.48
N LYS A 641 3.97 -1.41 15.07
CA LYS A 641 5.05 -2.39 15.26
C LYS A 641 5.40 -3.17 14.01
N MET A 642 6.68 -3.20 13.66
CA MET A 642 7.19 -3.96 12.52
C MET A 642 7.82 -5.30 12.94
N THR A 643 7.48 -6.38 12.21
CA THR A 643 8.20 -7.66 12.24
C THR A 643 8.99 -7.82 10.94
N GLN A 644 10.28 -8.08 11.04
CA GLN A 644 11.09 -8.42 9.86
C GLN A 644 10.73 -9.83 9.38
N ILE A 645 10.46 -10.00 8.09
CA ILE A 645 10.19 -11.31 7.46
C ILE A 645 11.48 -12.04 7.09
N ILE A 646 12.61 -11.39 7.34
CA ILE A 646 13.94 -11.94 7.13
C ILE A 646 14.63 -12.26 8.45
N TRP A 647 15.51 -13.25 8.44
CA TRP A 647 16.49 -13.55 9.46
C TRP A 647 17.90 -13.41 8.90
N TYR A 648 18.82 -12.97 9.75
CA TYR A 648 20.24 -12.98 9.44
C TYR A 648 20.76 -14.41 9.54
N ARG A 649 21.27 -14.93 8.42
CA ARG A 649 21.80 -16.30 8.39
C ARG A 649 22.95 -16.49 9.38
N SER A 650 23.82 -15.48 9.55
CA SER A 650 24.94 -15.50 10.49
C SER A 650 24.55 -15.63 11.97
N GLN A 651 23.25 -15.52 12.30
CA GLN A 651 22.72 -15.66 13.66
C GLN A 651 21.76 -16.86 13.81
N THR A 652 21.37 -17.50 12.71
CA THR A 652 20.36 -18.56 12.73
C THR A 652 20.83 -19.87 12.08
N ALA A 653 21.60 -19.79 11.00
CA ALA A 653 22.10 -20.94 10.24
C ALA A 653 23.43 -20.61 9.49
N PRO A 654 24.54 -20.31 10.20
CA PRO A 654 25.79 -19.84 9.60
C PRO A 654 26.31 -20.74 8.46
N GLU A 655 27.08 -20.16 7.52
CA GLU A 655 27.73 -20.96 6.46
C GLU A 655 28.75 -21.94 7.05
N PRO A 656 28.99 -23.11 6.41
CA PRO A 656 30.02 -24.05 6.86
C PRO A 656 31.38 -23.36 6.99
N GLY A 657 31.96 -23.41 8.20
CA GLY A 657 33.23 -22.76 8.52
C GLY A 657 33.12 -21.29 8.96
N GLU A 658 31.92 -20.69 8.94
CA GLU A 658 31.64 -19.41 9.61
C GLU A 658 31.22 -19.65 11.08
N ALA A 659 31.67 -18.77 11.98
CA ALA A 659 31.21 -18.79 13.37
C ALA A 659 29.88 -18.04 13.50
N ALA A 660 28.93 -18.60 14.25
CA ALA A 660 27.71 -17.91 14.64
C ALA A 660 28.06 -16.59 15.35
N THR A 661 27.46 -15.49 14.87
CA THR A 661 27.56 -14.20 15.53
C THR A 661 26.56 -14.14 16.68
N LYS A 662 27.00 -13.69 17.86
CA LYS A 662 26.09 -13.49 18.99
C LYS A 662 25.40 -12.13 18.83
N GLN A 663 24.09 -12.09 19.08
CA GLN A 663 23.39 -10.82 19.27
C GLN A 663 23.92 -10.16 20.57
N ALA A 664 24.40 -8.92 20.47
CA ALA A 664 24.87 -8.12 21.61
C ALA A 664 23.90 -6.95 21.90
N ALA A 665 24.09 -6.25 23.02
CA ALA A 665 23.35 -5.01 23.32
C ALA A 665 23.60 -3.93 22.25
N ASP A 666 24.85 -3.84 21.78
CA ASP A 666 25.23 -3.06 20.60
C ASP A 666 25.25 -3.97 19.36
N PHE A 667 24.11 -4.16 18.72
CA PHE A 667 24.05 -4.95 17.48
C PHE A 667 24.78 -4.24 16.33
N ALA A 668 25.57 -5.01 15.57
CA ALA A 668 26.17 -4.57 14.32
C ALA A 668 25.29 -5.00 13.14
N ASP A 669 24.59 -4.06 12.53
CA ASP A 669 23.67 -4.28 11.40
C ASP A 669 24.40 -4.46 10.06
N LYS A 670 25.41 -5.34 10.05
CA LYS A 670 26.24 -5.63 8.86
C LYS A 670 26.58 -7.11 8.82
N ASP A 671 25.81 -7.83 8.01
CA ASP A 671 26.13 -9.19 7.64
C ASP A 671 27.17 -9.18 6.50
N VAL A 672 28.44 -8.98 6.87
CA VAL A 672 29.55 -8.92 5.92
C VAL A 672 30.11 -10.33 5.74
N LYS A 673 30.24 -10.79 4.48
CA LYS A 673 31.00 -12.02 4.18
C LYS A 673 32.39 -11.90 4.79
N ALA A 674 32.77 -12.84 5.65
CA ALA A 674 34.18 -12.99 5.97
C ALA A 674 34.92 -13.26 4.65
N ALA A 675 36.11 -12.70 4.45
CA ALA A 675 36.97 -12.99 3.30
C ALA A 675 37.56 -14.43 3.36
N SER A 676 36.74 -15.42 3.71
CA SER A 676 37.14 -16.81 3.82
C SER A 676 37.41 -17.37 2.42
N LYS A 677 38.68 -17.65 2.16
CA LYS A 677 39.16 -18.47 1.04
C LYS A 677 39.25 -19.96 1.42
N ALA A 678 38.69 -20.38 2.56
CA ALA A 678 38.78 -21.77 3.00
C ALA A 678 37.74 -22.62 2.26
N ALA A 679 38.21 -23.70 1.62
CA ALA A 679 37.33 -24.72 1.08
C ALA A 679 36.52 -25.37 2.22
N PRO A 680 35.24 -25.72 2.01
CA PRO A 680 34.41 -26.33 3.05
C PRO A 680 35.07 -27.63 3.55
N THR A 681 35.45 -27.65 4.83
CA THR A 681 36.01 -28.85 5.46
C THR A 681 34.87 -29.71 6.02
N LYS A 682 34.61 -30.82 5.33
CA LYS A 682 33.61 -31.88 5.57
C LYS A 682 32.14 -31.43 5.46
N PRO A 683 31.27 -32.23 4.78
CA PRO A 683 29.84 -31.98 4.79
C PRO A 683 29.30 -32.08 6.23
N GLU A 684 28.48 -31.11 6.62
CA GLU A 684 27.71 -31.18 7.86
C GLU A 684 26.73 -32.37 7.79
N ALA A 685 26.39 -32.95 8.94
CA ALA A 685 25.65 -34.22 9.02
C ALA A 685 24.20 -34.13 8.48
N HIS A 686 23.65 -32.91 8.35
CA HIS A 686 22.35 -32.62 7.78
C HIS A 686 22.37 -31.19 7.20
N GLN A 687 21.76 -30.98 6.02
CA GLN A 687 21.56 -29.66 5.42
C GLN A 687 20.09 -29.53 5.02
N ALA A 688 19.49 -28.39 5.30
CA ALA A 688 18.14 -28.10 4.84
C ALA A 688 18.10 -27.94 3.31
N GLU A 689 16.96 -28.21 2.69
CA GLU A 689 16.78 -28.11 1.23
C GLU A 689 17.20 -26.73 0.68
N TRP A 690 16.83 -25.66 1.39
CA TRP A 690 17.17 -24.29 0.98
C TRP A 690 18.68 -24.00 1.04
N GLU A 691 19.42 -24.62 1.96
CA GLU A 691 20.88 -24.45 2.07
C GLU A 691 21.59 -25.07 0.87
N THR A 692 21.01 -26.12 0.29
CA THR A 692 21.49 -26.72 -0.95
C THR A 692 21.06 -25.90 -2.17
N ARG A 693 19.81 -25.42 -2.19
CA ARG A 693 19.23 -24.68 -3.31
C ARG A 693 19.80 -23.26 -3.45
N ILE A 694 20.08 -22.59 -2.33
CA ILE A 694 20.54 -21.19 -2.26
C ILE A 694 21.65 -21.05 -1.18
N PRO A 695 22.82 -21.67 -1.41
CA PRO A 695 23.89 -21.77 -0.40
C PRO A 695 24.54 -20.44 -0.02
N ASP A 696 24.29 -19.36 -0.77
CA ASP A 696 24.83 -18.02 -0.53
C ASP A 696 23.81 -17.05 0.10
N ALA A 697 22.64 -17.53 0.52
CA ALA A 697 21.62 -16.71 1.15
C ALA A 697 22.17 -16.06 2.44
N ARG A 698 22.11 -14.73 2.53
CA ARG A 698 22.50 -13.98 3.75
C ARG A 698 21.29 -13.61 4.61
N PHE A 699 20.14 -13.44 3.95
CA PHE A 699 18.87 -13.12 4.58
C PHE A 699 17.82 -14.15 4.17
N ILE A 700 17.42 -14.97 5.12
CA ILE A 700 16.50 -16.09 4.91
C ILE A 700 15.10 -15.75 5.46
N THR A 701 14.06 -16.38 4.95
CA THR A 701 12.68 -16.17 5.42
C THR A 701 12.53 -16.60 6.89
N ILE A 702 11.86 -15.77 7.71
CA ILE A 702 11.41 -16.13 9.07
C ILE A 702 10.55 -17.40 9.05
N ALA A 703 10.72 -18.29 10.04
CA ALA A 703 9.86 -19.46 10.16
C ALA A 703 8.39 -19.10 10.48
N PRO A 704 7.39 -19.82 9.94
CA PRO A 704 5.97 -19.49 10.12
C PRO A 704 5.53 -19.41 11.59
N MET A 705 6.02 -20.32 12.44
CA MET A 705 5.62 -20.36 13.85
C MET A 705 6.25 -19.24 14.69
N HIS A 706 7.47 -18.80 14.34
CA HIS A 706 8.05 -17.58 14.91
C HIS A 706 7.28 -16.32 14.50
N LEU A 707 6.86 -16.24 13.23
CA LEU A 707 6.01 -15.16 12.75
C LEU A 707 4.68 -15.12 13.54
N ARG A 708 4.07 -16.29 13.77
CA ARG A 708 2.82 -16.45 14.54
C ARG A 708 2.97 -15.93 15.96
N GLU A 709 4.03 -16.33 16.65
CA GLU A 709 4.23 -15.95 18.04
C GLU A 709 4.58 -14.46 18.19
N ALA A 710 5.43 -13.94 17.29
CA ALA A 710 5.72 -12.51 17.22
C ALA A 710 4.46 -11.68 16.90
N PHE A 711 3.55 -12.22 16.09
CA PHE A 711 2.25 -11.61 15.80
C PHE A 711 1.36 -11.53 17.04
N TRP A 712 1.22 -12.61 17.79
CA TRP A 712 0.42 -12.60 19.01
C TRP A 712 1.01 -11.68 20.08
N THR A 713 2.33 -11.69 20.23
CA THR A 713 3.03 -10.86 21.19
C THR A 713 2.78 -9.37 20.94
N LYS A 714 2.86 -8.92 19.68
CA LYS A 714 2.55 -7.51 19.37
C LYS A 714 1.06 -7.18 19.49
N MET A 715 0.16 -8.08 19.10
CA MET A 715 -1.30 -7.86 19.20
C MET A 715 -1.82 -7.82 20.64
N ALA A 716 -1.11 -8.44 21.58
CA ALA A 716 -1.39 -8.34 23.01
C ALA A 716 -1.18 -6.93 23.60
N ARG A 717 -0.63 -5.99 22.83
CA ARG A 717 -0.39 -4.58 23.21
C ARG A 717 -1.31 -3.64 22.42
N PRO A 718 -1.58 -2.41 22.90
CA PRO A 718 -2.50 -1.48 22.24
C PRO A 718 -1.91 -0.76 21.03
N ILE A 719 -1.18 -1.50 20.17
CA ILE A 719 -0.65 -0.98 18.92
C ILE A 719 -1.78 -0.58 17.97
N GLN A 720 -1.48 0.38 17.11
CA GLN A 720 -2.44 1.00 16.20
C GLN A 720 -2.18 0.62 14.73
N GLY A 721 -1.21 -0.25 14.48
CA GLY A 721 -0.82 -0.72 13.15
C GLY A 721 0.28 -1.77 13.22
N ILE A 722 0.33 -2.64 12.21
CA ILE A 722 1.41 -3.62 12.05
C ILE A 722 2.10 -3.44 10.71
N MET A 723 3.40 -3.72 10.69
CA MET A 723 4.24 -3.56 9.51
C MET A 723 5.15 -4.76 9.30
N TYR A 724 5.53 -4.98 8.05
CA TYR A 724 6.42 -6.05 7.63
C TYR A 724 7.41 -5.55 6.59
N HIS A 725 8.60 -6.13 6.57
CA HIS A 725 9.63 -5.87 5.58
C HIS A 725 10.29 -7.18 5.15
N GLY A 726 10.76 -7.25 3.89
CA GLY A 726 11.34 -8.45 3.30
C GLY A 726 10.44 -9.11 2.23
N TRP A 727 9.91 -8.33 1.28
CA TRP A 727 9.00 -8.85 0.24
C TRP A 727 9.59 -10.02 -0.56
N GLY A 728 10.87 -9.96 -0.92
CA GLY A 728 11.57 -11.06 -1.62
C GLY A 728 11.76 -12.34 -0.78
N SER A 729 11.41 -12.33 0.50
CA SER A 729 11.33 -13.52 1.35
C SER A 729 9.90 -14.05 1.53
N LEU A 730 8.88 -13.33 1.02
CA LEU A 730 7.47 -13.75 1.03
C LEU A 730 6.97 -14.29 -0.31
N VAL A 731 7.61 -13.90 -1.41
CA VAL A 731 7.21 -14.32 -2.77
C VAL A 731 8.43 -14.80 -3.55
N GLU A 732 8.25 -15.86 -4.33
CA GLU A 732 9.34 -16.64 -4.93
C GLU A 732 10.03 -15.95 -6.12
N ASP A 733 9.24 -15.30 -6.97
CA ASP A 733 9.64 -14.70 -8.25
C ASP A 733 10.14 -13.26 -8.12
N VAL A 734 10.24 -12.71 -6.91
CA VAL A 734 10.74 -11.36 -6.67
C VAL A 734 12.04 -11.41 -5.89
N GLN A 735 13.15 -11.09 -6.56
CA GLN A 735 14.42 -10.86 -5.88
C GLN A 735 14.51 -9.40 -5.43
N HIS A 736 14.65 -9.18 -4.12
CA HIS A 736 14.85 -7.86 -3.54
C HIS A 736 16.13 -7.82 -2.72
N GLY A 737 17.19 -7.24 -3.29
CA GLY A 737 18.51 -7.17 -2.64
C GLY A 737 19.03 -8.56 -2.23
N GLY A 738 19.42 -8.70 -0.97
CA GLY A 738 19.92 -9.95 -0.39
C GLY A 738 18.86 -10.92 0.12
N TYR A 739 17.56 -10.57 0.05
CA TYR A 739 16.47 -11.36 0.62
C TYR A 739 16.16 -12.57 -0.23
N ARG A 740 15.98 -13.73 0.41
CA ARG A 740 15.75 -15.00 -0.27
C ARG A 740 14.48 -15.66 0.24
N TYR A 741 13.74 -16.26 -0.69
CA TYR A 741 12.55 -17.06 -0.43
C TYR A 741 12.95 -18.49 -0.07
N THR A 742 13.12 -18.73 1.23
CA THR A 742 13.62 -20.01 1.77
C THR A 742 12.57 -20.78 2.55
N HIS A 743 11.41 -20.18 2.88
CA HIS A 743 10.32 -20.85 3.57
C HIS A 743 8.93 -20.46 3.02
N PRO A 744 8.34 -21.25 2.11
CA PRO A 744 7.07 -20.92 1.43
C PRO A 744 5.87 -20.68 2.35
N GLU A 745 5.75 -21.46 3.42
CA GLU A 745 4.59 -21.41 4.33
C GLU A 745 4.43 -20.09 5.08
N THR A 746 5.48 -19.26 5.16
CA THR A 746 5.45 -18.00 5.92
C THR A 746 4.41 -17.01 5.34
N LYS A 747 4.23 -17.00 4.01
CA LYS A 747 3.18 -16.21 3.36
C LYS A 747 1.80 -16.68 3.78
N HIS A 748 1.57 -17.99 3.79
CA HIS A 748 0.27 -18.58 4.11
C HIS A 748 -0.10 -18.35 5.58
N GLU A 749 0.87 -18.47 6.48
CA GLU A 749 0.68 -18.18 7.89
C GLU A 749 0.40 -16.69 8.15
N LEU A 750 1.13 -15.78 7.48
CA LEU A 750 0.83 -14.35 7.57
C LEU A 750 -0.60 -14.05 7.13
N ARG A 751 -0.99 -14.58 5.96
CA ARG A 751 -2.34 -14.45 5.42
C ARG A 751 -3.39 -14.96 6.40
N ARG A 752 -3.17 -16.15 6.97
CA ARG A 752 -4.07 -16.75 7.95
C ARG A 752 -4.26 -15.81 9.15
N LEU A 753 -3.17 -15.35 9.77
CA LEU A 753 -3.22 -14.46 10.93
C LEU A 753 -3.93 -13.13 10.64
N VAL A 754 -3.66 -12.53 9.48
CA VAL A 754 -4.34 -11.29 9.09
C VAL A 754 -5.84 -11.53 8.91
N LYS A 755 -6.24 -12.58 8.17
CA LYS A 755 -7.65 -12.86 7.86
C LYS A 755 -8.46 -13.37 9.04
N THR A 756 -7.86 -14.17 9.93
CA THR A 756 -8.59 -14.83 11.02
C THR A 756 -8.47 -14.11 12.37
N VAL A 757 -7.50 -13.21 12.54
CA VAL A 757 -7.27 -12.51 13.81
C VAL A 757 -7.34 -11.00 13.64
N LEU A 758 -6.52 -10.43 12.74
CA LEU A 758 -6.39 -8.98 12.64
C LEU A 758 -7.61 -8.30 12.00
N GLU A 759 -8.13 -8.83 10.90
CA GLU A 759 -9.32 -8.26 10.26
C GLU A 759 -10.55 -8.30 11.18
N PRO A 760 -10.86 -9.43 11.87
CA PRO A 760 -12.03 -9.50 12.75
C PRO A 760 -11.89 -8.68 14.04
N LEU A 761 -10.71 -8.70 14.67
CA LEU A 761 -10.53 -8.15 16.01
C LEU A 761 -9.84 -6.78 16.01
N GLY A 762 -9.07 -6.45 14.98
CA GLY A 762 -8.29 -5.21 14.88
C GLY A 762 -9.10 -3.94 15.12
N PRO A 763 -10.29 -3.75 14.52
CA PRO A 763 -11.14 -2.58 14.77
C PRO A 763 -11.49 -2.39 16.23
N ALA A 764 -11.81 -3.47 16.97
CA ALA A 764 -12.08 -3.42 18.40
C ALA A 764 -10.79 -3.19 19.20
N LEU A 765 -9.76 -3.98 18.92
CA LEU A 765 -8.50 -3.94 19.66
C LEU A 765 -7.77 -2.60 19.53
N MET A 766 -7.89 -1.83 18.44
CA MET A 766 -7.30 -0.48 18.41
C MET A 766 -7.84 0.47 19.51
N HIS A 767 -8.98 0.15 20.11
CA HIS A 767 -9.62 1.00 21.12
C HIS A 767 -9.47 0.47 22.57
N VAL A 768 -8.93 -0.73 22.78
CA VAL A 768 -8.75 -1.30 24.12
C VAL A 768 -7.39 -0.88 24.69
N PRO A 769 -7.29 -0.04 25.74
CA PRO A 769 -5.98 0.31 26.29
C PRO A 769 -5.35 -0.86 27.05
N ASP A 770 -4.06 -0.73 27.39
CA ASP A 770 -3.41 -1.70 28.27
C ASP A 770 -3.99 -1.63 29.68
N ARG A 771 -3.98 -2.75 30.42
CA ARG A 771 -4.30 -2.71 31.84
C ARG A 771 -3.19 -1.95 32.55
N LYS A 772 -3.54 -1.01 33.43
CA LYS A 772 -2.57 -0.34 34.30
C LYS A 772 -1.70 -1.39 35.01
N SER A 773 -0.38 -1.31 34.81
CA SER A 773 0.56 -2.24 35.44
C SER A 773 0.87 -1.80 36.86
N ASP A 774 1.11 -2.78 37.74
CA ASP A 774 1.66 -2.60 39.08
C ASP A 774 3.11 -3.14 39.20
N VAL A 775 3.75 -3.44 38.06
CA VAL A 775 5.18 -3.80 37.97
C VAL A 775 5.87 -2.82 37.04
N ALA A 776 6.90 -2.14 37.54
CA ALA A 776 7.72 -1.23 36.75
C ALA A 776 9.05 -1.89 36.35
N PHE A 777 9.56 -1.58 35.16
CA PHE A 777 10.91 -1.94 34.70
C PHE A 777 11.66 -0.67 34.33
N LEU A 778 12.64 -0.27 35.14
CA LEU A 778 13.38 0.98 34.93
C LEU A 778 14.53 0.76 33.95
N GLU A 779 14.50 1.50 32.85
CA GLU A 779 15.66 1.73 31.99
C GLU A 779 16.25 3.10 32.31
N SER A 780 17.28 3.12 33.15
CA SER A 780 17.86 4.38 33.61
C SER A 780 18.76 5.02 32.54
N PHE A 781 18.39 6.23 32.12
CA PHE A 781 19.19 7.06 31.21
C PHE A 781 20.59 7.34 31.77
N ALA A 782 20.68 7.62 33.08
CA ALA A 782 21.96 7.80 33.75
C ALA A 782 22.84 6.54 33.66
N SER A 783 22.28 5.35 33.90
CA SER A 783 23.03 4.10 33.75
C SER A 783 23.45 3.85 32.30
N GLN A 784 22.60 4.21 31.33
CA GLN A 784 22.94 4.12 29.90
C GLN A 784 24.15 4.99 29.56
N MET A 785 24.14 6.26 29.97
CA MET A 785 25.20 7.23 29.64
C MET A 785 26.49 7.01 30.43
N PHE A 786 26.41 6.60 31.70
CA PHE A 786 27.57 6.49 32.58
C PHE A 786 28.07 5.06 32.75
N ALA A 787 27.28 4.02 32.46
CA ALA A 787 27.69 2.63 32.67
C ALA A 787 27.57 1.75 31.42
N LYS A 788 27.35 2.34 30.22
CA LYS A 788 27.21 1.62 28.95
C LYS A 788 26.10 0.57 28.97
N ARG A 789 24.97 0.93 29.59
CA ARG A 789 23.78 0.07 29.68
C ARG A 789 22.83 0.32 28.50
N GLY A 790 21.61 -0.20 28.59
CA GLY A 790 20.54 0.00 27.61
C GLY A 790 20.46 -1.09 26.54
N THR A 791 19.26 -1.26 25.99
CA THR A 791 18.95 -2.27 24.96
C THR A 791 19.25 -1.80 23.54
N TRP A 792 19.27 -0.48 23.33
CA TRP A 792 19.40 0.18 22.03
C TRP A 792 18.44 -0.40 20.98
N GLY A 793 17.24 -0.83 21.38
CA GLY A 793 16.20 -1.39 20.51
C GLY A 793 16.51 -2.77 19.92
N TRP A 794 17.54 -3.47 20.44
CA TRP A 794 17.97 -4.80 20.00
C TRP A 794 17.68 -5.91 21.00
N ASN A 795 17.63 -5.58 22.29
CA ASN A 795 17.20 -6.47 23.38
C ASN A 795 18.08 -7.73 23.56
N GLY A 796 19.34 -7.68 23.08
CA GLY A 796 20.30 -8.79 23.18
C GLY A 796 21.11 -8.84 24.48
N GLY A 797 21.04 -7.80 25.32
CA GLY A 797 21.76 -7.72 26.60
C GLY A 797 20.98 -8.26 27.80
N TRP A 798 21.57 -8.12 28.99
CA TRP A 798 21.01 -8.61 30.25
C TRP A 798 19.61 -8.06 30.54
N ALA A 799 19.37 -6.76 30.36
CA ALA A 799 18.02 -6.18 30.46
C ALA A 799 16.97 -6.90 29.59
N GLY A 800 17.34 -7.34 28.38
CA GLY A 800 16.47 -8.11 27.50
C GLY A 800 16.16 -9.52 28.01
N ASP A 801 17.15 -10.18 28.62
CA ASP A 801 16.95 -11.47 29.27
C ASP A 801 16.11 -11.35 30.55
N VAL A 802 16.29 -10.29 31.34
CA VAL A 802 15.41 -10.00 32.49
C VAL A 802 13.98 -9.79 32.02
N TYR A 803 13.74 -9.04 30.94
CA TYR A 803 12.38 -8.88 30.41
C TYR A 803 11.72 -10.22 30.04
N LEU A 804 12.47 -11.16 29.46
CA LEU A 804 11.98 -12.53 29.22
C LEU A 804 11.72 -13.29 30.51
N ILE A 805 12.62 -13.20 31.50
CA ILE A 805 12.43 -13.79 32.83
C ILE A 805 11.13 -13.28 33.47
N LEU A 806 10.84 -11.98 33.38
CA LEU A 806 9.60 -11.39 33.88
C LEU A 806 8.38 -11.96 33.15
N SER A 807 8.48 -12.13 31.83
CA SER A 807 7.41 -12.71 31.01
C SER A 807 7.13 -14.17 31.42
N TYR A 808 8.15 -15.02 31.54
CA TYR A 808 8.02 -16.40 32.04
C TYR A 808 7.55 -16.47 33.49
N ALA A 809 7.90 -15.46 34.30
CA ALA A 809 7.39 -15.29 35.65
C ALA A 809 5.94 -14.76 35.70
N GLN A 810 5.27 -14.62 34.55
CA GLN A 810 3.88 -14.15 34.40
C GLN A 810 3.68 -12.72 34.94
N LEU A 811 4.67 -11.85 34.72
CA LEU A 811 4.60 -10.43 35.05
C LEU A 811 4.36 -9.61 33.77
N GLN A 812 3.59 -8.54 33.89
CA GLN A 812 3.33 -7.57 32.82
C GLN A 812 4.00 -6.24 33.18
N PRO A 813 5.31 -6.08 32.96
CA PRO A 813 6.00 -4.84 33.34
C PRO A 813 5.61 -3.66 32.46
N GLU A 814 5.56 -2.47 33.04
CA GLU A 814 5.60 -1.18 32.32
C GLU A 814 7.05 -0.66 32.32
N ILE A 815 7.61 -0.42 31.13
CA ILE A 815 8.94 0.16 30.99
C ILE A 815 8.89 1.65 31.35
N LEU A 816 9.78 2.08 32.25
CA LEU A 816 9.90 3.46 32.70
C LEU A 816 11.28 4.01 32.34
N TYR A 817 11.33 5.30 32.00
CA TYR A 817 12.57 6.06 31.94
C TYR A 817 12.70 6.94 33.19
N ASP A 818 13.90 7.48 33.43
CA ASP A 818 14.18 8.38 34.56
C ASP A 818 13.15 9.52 34.59
N GLU A 819 12.79 10.12 33.43
CA GLU A 819 11.80 11.20 33.37
C GLU A 819 10.40 10.75 33.83
N THR A 820 10.01 9.50 33.56
CA THR A 820 8.74 8.95 34.03
C THR A 820 8.71 8.86 35.55
N VAL A 821 9.81 8.41 36.17
CA VAL A 821 9.95 8.34 37.63
C VAL A 821 9.87 9.75 38.23
N LEU A 822 10.53 10.74 37.62
CA LEU A 822 10.49 12.13 38.10
C LEU A 822 9.10 12.75 37.98
N LYS A 823 8.43 12.59 36.84
CA LYS A 823 7.15 13.25 36.54
C LYS A 823 5.95 12.56 37.18
N ARG A 824 5.84 11.23 37.05
CA ARG A 824 4.68 10.44 37.53
C ARG A 824 4.91 9.81 38.90
N GLY A 825 6.17 9.52 39.26
CA GLY A 825 6.48 8.80 40.49
C GLY A 825 6.25 7.29 40.38
N LEU A 826 6.24 6.61 41.53
CA LEU A 826 6.19 5.15 41.64
C LEU A 826 5.01 4.65 42.51
N ASP A 827 4.01 5.50 42.74
CA ASP A 827 2.95 5.23 43.73
C ASP A 827 1.96 4.15 43.25
N ASP A 828 1.88 3.96 41.95
CA ASP A 828 0.99 3.00 41.30
C ASP A 828 1.57 1.58 41.21
N PHE A 829 2.85 1.41 41.57
CA PHE A 829 3.55 0.14 41.45
C PHE A 829 3.69 -0.56 42.80
N LYS A 830 3.84 -1.89 42.75
CA LYS A 830 4.16 -2.75 43.90
C LYS A 830 5.55 -3.34 43.81
N ALA A 831 6.04 -3.55 42.59
CA ALA A 831 7.39 -4.02 42.33
C ALA A 831 8.09 -3.12 41.29
N LEU A 832 9.37 -2.83 41.52
CA LEU A 832 10.25 -2.09 40.63
C LEU A 832 11.45 -2.97 40.28
N VAL A 833 11.59 -3.30 39.01
CA VAL A 833 12.73 -4.04 38.47
C VAL A 833 13.79 -3.05 37.99
N MET A 834 15.01 -3.19 38.49
CA MET A 834 16.16 -2.32 38.24
C MET A 834 17.37 -3.15 37.79
N ALA A 835 17.24 -3.81 36.64
CA ALA A 835 18.36 -4.50 35.99
C ALA A 835 19.25 -3.48 35.26
N ASP A 836 20.58 -3.65 35.31
CA ASP A 836 21.54 -2.73 34.68
C ASP A 836 21.37 -1.25 35.11
N CYS A 837 20.98 -1.01 36.37
CA CYS A 837 20.78 0.32 36.95
C CYS A 837 21.97 0.76 37.84
N ASP A 838 23.18 0.77 37.29
CA ASP A 838 24.43 1.08 38.01
C ASP A 838 24.53 2.50 38.58
N VAL A 839 23.99 3.48 37.86
CA VAL A 839 24.12 4.92 38.14
C VAL A 839 22.75 5.56 38.11
N LEU A 840 22.44 6.36 39.13
CA LEU A 840 21.18 7.10 39.23
C LEU A 840 21.45 8.58 39.48
N ILE A 841 20.53 9.43 39.06
CA ILE A 841 20.47 10.81 39.56
C ILE A 841 19.82 10.86 40.94
N GLU A 842 20.20 11.86 41.74
CA GLU A 842 19.79 12.01 43.14
C GLU A 842 18.27 11.94 43.33
N SER A 843 17.51 12.63 42.48
CA SER A 843 16.05 12.65 42.56
C SER A 843 15.41 11.29 42.25
N VAL A 844 15.93 10.53 41.30
CA VAL A 844 15.48 9.16 41.01
C VAL A 844 15.81 8.24 42.18
N ALA A 845 17.05 8.28 42.69
CA ALA A 845 17.47 7.48 43.84
C ALA A 845 16.57 7.74 45.06
N LYS A 846 16.27 9.00 45.37
CA LYS A 846 15.34 9.39 46.45
C LYS A 846 13.94 8.83 46.25
N LYS A 847 13.40 8.85 45.03
CA LYS A 847 12.07 8.29 44.73
C LYS A 847 12.03 6.77 44.85
N VAL A 848 13.09 6.08 44.44
CA VAL A 848 13.23 4.63 44.63
C VAL A 848 13.32 4.28 46.12
N GLN A 849 14.14 5.00 46.89
CA GLN A 849 14.22 4.81 48.34
C GLN A 849 12.88 5.07 49.04
N ALA A 850 12.17 6.14 48.65
CA ALA A 850 10.83 6.42 49.17
C ALA A 850 9.80 5.36 48.77
N PHE A 851 9.96 4.72 47.61
CA PHE A 851 9.15 3.58 47.17
C PHE A 851 9.41 2.35 48.01
N GLN A 852 10.67 2.03 48.27
CA GLN A 852 11.04 0.90 49.11
C GLN A 852 10.63 1.12 50.58
N ALA A 853 10.83 2.33 51.11
CA ALA A 853 10.47 2.68 52.49
C ALA A 853 8.96 2.55 52.79
N ARG A 854 8.09 2.66 51.78
CA ARG A 854 6.65 2.45 51.92
C ARG A 854 6.17 1.04 51.58
N GLY A 855 7.10 0.08 51.44
CA GLY A 855 6.81 -1.33 51.21
C GLY A 855 6.77 -1.77 49.75
N GLY A 856 7.20 -0.93 48.81
CA GLY A 856 7.44 -1.35 47.43
C GLY A 856 8.64 -2.28 47.33
N LEU A 857 8.58 -3.29 46.48
CA LEU A 857 9.64 -4.29 46.31
C LEU A 857 10.62 -3.87 45.21
N VAL A 858 11.92 -3.83 45.51
CA VAL A 858 12.98 -3.62 44.53
C VAL A 858 13.60 -4.95 44.12
N ILE A 859 13.48 -5.30 42.84
CA ILE A 859 14.16 -6.45 42.24
C ILE A 859 15.36 -5.90 41.46
N GLY A 860 16.57 -6.20 41.90
CA GLY A 860 17.80 -5.67 41.29
C GLY A 860 18.83 -6.75 41.05
N ASP A 861 19.84 -6.45 40.25
CA ASP A 861 21.00 -7.33 40.01
C ASP A 861 22.23 -6.88 40.83
N GLU A 862 23.35 -7.58 40.65
CA GLU A 862 24.60 -7.26 41.35
C GLU A 862 25.24 -5.92 40.93
N ARG A 863 24.74 -5.29 39.87
CA ARG A 863 25.27 -4.03 39.33
C ARG A 863 24.51 -2.82 39.86
N LEU A 864 23.34 -3.04 40.48
CA LEU A 864 22.47 -2.01 41.04
C LEU A 864 23.26 -0.93 41.79
N CYS A 865 22.87 0.33 41.56
CA CYS A 865 23.40 1.50 42.25
C CYS A 865 23.52 1.24 43.77
N PRO A 866 24.74 1.32 44.36
CA PRO A 866 24.97 0.98 45.77
C PRO A 866 24.11 1.72 46.80
N ALA A 867 23.51 2.85 46.42
CA ALA A 867 22.57 3.59 47.26
C ALA A 867 21.20 2.89 47.42
N ILE A 868 20.91 1.88 46.61
CA ILE A 868 19.67 1.08 46.63
C ILE A 868 20.03 -0.36 46.99
N LYS A 869 19.32 -0.94 47.95
CA LYS A 869 19.47 -2.34 48.32
C LYS A 869 18.36 -3.14 47.65
N PRO A 870 18.64 -4.22 46.88
CA PRO A 870 17.58 -5.04 46.33
C PRO A 870 16.89 -5.84 47.44
N ASP A 871 15.56 -5.95 47.39
CA ASP A 871 14.79 -6.89 48.22
C ASP A 871 14.90 -8.32 47.66
N ILE A 872 14.95 -8.43 46.34
CA ILE A 872 15.20 -9.68 45.60
C ILE A 872 16.40 -9.46 44.68
N LEU A 873 17.43 -10.29 44.82
CA LEU A 873 18.62 -10.25 43.98
C LEU A 873 18.46 -11.19 42.78
N LEU A 874 18.38 -10.62 41.58
CA LEU A 874 18.37 -11.36 40.32
C LEU A 874 19.80 -11.43 39.77
N GLN A 875 20.49 -12.55 40.01
CA GLN A 875 21.88 -12.74 39.57
C GLN A 875 21.99 -12.74 38.04
N SER A 876 22.87 -11.90 37.48
CA SER A 876 23.13 -11.90 36.03
C SER A 876 23.93 -13.12 35.58
N PHE A 877 23.77 -13.50 34.32
CA PHE A 877 24.50 -14.61 33.69
C PHE A 877 24.81 -14.32 32.23
N GLU A 878 25.80 -15.03 31.67
CA GLU A 878 26.02 -15.06 30.22
C GLU A 878 25.05 -16.04 29.57
N ARG A 879 24.28 -15.57 28.59
CA ARG A 879 23.31 -16.39 27.89
C ARG A 879 24.00 -17.49 27.06
N PRO A 880 23.60 -18.78 27.22
CA PRO A 880 24.07 -19.87 26.37
C PRO A 880 23.82 -19.61 24.89
N LYS A 881 24.67 -20.16 24.02
CA LYS A 881 24.50 -20.04 22.56
C LYS A 881 23.35 -20.90 22.04
N LYS A 882 23.17 -22.10 22.60
CA LYS A 882 22.10 -23.00 22.17
C LYS A 882 20.76 -22.50 22.67
N ALA A 883 19.76 -22.51 21.79
CA ALA A 883 18.46 -21.91 22.07
C ALA A 883 17.70 -22.61 23.20
N ASP A 884 17.72 -23.94 23.23
CA ASP A 884 17.09 -24.77 24.27
C ASP A 884 17.73 -24.56 25.65
N GLU A 885 19.06 -24.60 25.73
CA GLU A 885 19.81 -24.34 26.97
C GLU A 885 19.54 -22.93 27.50
N ALA A 886 19.52 -21.92 26.61
CA ALA A 886 19.24 -20.53 26.98
C ALA A 886 17.81 -20.34 27.50
N ARG A 887 16.82 -20.93 26.82
CA ARG A 887 15.41 -20.88 27.23
C ARG A 887 15.20 -21.56 28.58
N ALA A 888 15.78 -22.74 28.78
CA ALA A 888 15.71 -23.46 30.05
C ALA A 888 16.30 -22.64 31.20
N LEU A 889 17.42 -21.95 30.98
CA LEU A 889 18.04 -21.08 31.99
C LEU A 889 17.13 -19.88 32.36
N LEU A 890 16.49 -19.24 31.36
CA LEU A 890 15.54 -18.14 31.59
C LEU A 890 14.33 -18.62 32.40
N GLN A 891 13.75 -19.77 32.06
CA GLN A 891 12.61 -20.34 32.77
C GLN A 891 12.95 -20.77 34.21
N GLN A 892 14.12 -21.39 34.41
CA GLN A 892 14.61 -21.72 35.76
C GLN A 892 14.80 -20.47 36.61
N THR A 893 15.32 -19.39 36.01
CA THR A 893 15.50 -18.12 36.70
C THR A 893 14.15 -17.47 37.03
N ALA A 894 13.19 -17.52 36.11
CA ALA A 894 11.81 -17.07 36.36
C ALA A 894 11.15 -17.85 37.49
N ALA A 895 11.34 -19.17 37.56
CA ALA A 895 10.82 -19.99 38.65
C ALA A 895 11.43 -19.62 40.01
N LYS A 896 12.73 -19.30 40.07
CA LYS A 896 13.40 -18.79 41.28
C LYS A 896 12.83 -17.43 41.70
N LEU A 897 12.68 -16.50 40.75
CA LEU A 897 12.06 -15.20 41.00
C LEU A 897 10.65 -15.36 41.57
N ARG A 898 9.83 -16.26 41.00
CA ARG A 898 8.49 -16.56 41.53
C ARG A 898 8.54 -17.06 42.97
N LYS A 899 9.44 -17.98 43.30
CA LYS A 899 9.57 -18.52 44.66
C LYS A 899 9.80 -17.41 45.71
N GLU A 900 10.55 -16.38 45.36
CA GLU A 900 10.84 -15.24 46.26
C GLU A 900 9.75 -14.16 46.22
N LEU A 901 9.14 -13.92 45.06
CA LEU A 901 8.18 -12.83 44.85
C LEU A 901 6.74 -13.19 45.27
N ASP A 902 6.30 -14.42 45.01
CA ASP A 902 4.90 -14.86 45.20
C ASP A 902 4.37 -14.68 46.65
N PRO A 903 5.18 -14.84 47.72
CA PRO A 903 4.76 -14.55 49.09
C PRO A 903 4.40 -13.07 49.35
N HIS A 904 4.91 -12.16 48.53
CA HIS A 904 4.78 -10.71 48.73
C HIS A 904 3.95 -10.02 47.64
N TYR A 905 3.69 -10.70 46.53
CA TYR A 905 3.02 -10.12 45.37
C TYR A 905 2.03 -11.09 44.73
N ALA A 906 0.76 -10.66 44.66
CA ALA A 906 -0.31 -11.38 43.98
C ALA A 906 -0.46 -10.90 42.53
N ARG A 907 -0.22 -11.80 41.57
CA ARG A 907 -0.41 -11.52 40.14
C ARG A 907 -1.87 -11.33 39.80
N TYR A 908 -2.10 -10.51 38.77
CA TYR A 908 -3.44 -10.36 38.20
C TYR A 908 -3.81 -11.50 37.25
N ALA A 909 -2.89 -11.95 36.41
CA ALA A 909 -3.08 -13.09 35.53
C ALA A 909 -1.84 -13.99 35.56
N ALA A 910 -2.04 -15.29 35.38
CA ALA A 910 -0.97 -16.26 35.31
C ALA A 910 -1.41 -17.52 34.54
N SER A 911 -0.44 -18.31 34.10
CA SER A 911 -0.64 -19.65 33.55
C SER A 911 -0.04 -20.71 34.48
N SER A 912 -0.67 -21.87 34.55
CA SER A 912 -0.11 -23.08 35.18
C SER A 912 1.08 -23.66 34.39
N ASN A 913 1.17 -23.33 33.10
CA ASN A 913 2.26 -23.74 32.21
C ASN A 913 3.14 -22.51 31.90
N PRO A 914 4.43 -22.50 32.28
CA PRO A 914 5.33 -21.37 32.06
C PRO A 914 5.57 -21.05 30.59
N ASP A 915 5.32 -22.00 29.68
CA ASP A 915 5.40 -21.79 28.23
C ASP A 915 4.23 -20.97 27.68
N VAL A 916 3.13 -20.83 28.43
CA VAL A 916 1.99 -20.00 28.02
C VAL A 916 2.06 -18.65 28.73
N ILE A 917 2.42 -17.60 27.99
CA ILE A 917 2.61 -16.24 28.50
C ILE A 917 1.28 -15.48 28.47
N THR A 918 0.93 -14.83 29.58
CA THR A 918 -0.31 -14.05 29.69
C THR A 918 -0.07 -12.54 29.65
N ARG A 919 -1.02 -11.79 29.07
CA ARG A 919 -1.08 -10.31 29.14
C ARG A 919 -2.53 -9.85 29.19
N VAL A 920 -2.83 -8.83 29.98
CA VAL A 920 -4.19 -8.29 30.12
C VAL A 920 -4.28 -6.85 29.63
N ARG A 921 -5.30 -6.60 28.80
CA ARG A 921 -5.77 -5.27 28.41
C ARG A 921 -7.15 -5.02 29.04
N ARG A 922 -7.54 -3.77 29.22
CA ARG A 922 -8.80 -3.44 29.94
C ARG A 922 -9.53 -2.26 29.33
N TYR A 923 -10.84 -2.38 29.21
CA TYR A 923 -11.74 -1.26 28.91
C TYR A 923 -12.93 -1.29 29.86
N GLY A 924 -13.21 -0.17 30.54
CA GLY A 924 -14.25 -0.13 31.58
C GLY A 924 -14.02 -1.23 32.62
N SER A 925 -15.04 -2.05 32.88
CA SER A 925 -14.96 -3.21 33.77
C SER A 925 -14.53 -4.52 33.09
N THR A 926 -14.32 -4.51 31.78
CA THR A 926 -14.05 -5.71 30.96
C THR A 926 -12.57 -5.94 30.70
N ASP A 927 -12.13 -7.19 30.88
CA ASP A 927 -10.76 -7.63 30.58
C ASP A 927 -10.63 -8.33 29.24
N TYR A 928 -9.47 -8.17 28.63
CA TYR A 928 -9.05 -8.84 27.41
C TYR A 928 -7.76 -9.59 27.74
N LEU A 929 -7.89 -10.86 28.08
CA LEU A 929 -6.76 -11.73 28.45
C LEU A 929 -6.17 -12.35 27.17
N PHE A 930 -4.92 -12.02 26.86
CA PHE A 930 -4.12 -12.68 25.86
C PHE A 930 -3.33 -13.82 26.49
N ALA A 931 -3.25 -14.95 25.80
CA ALA A 931 -2.42 -16.09 26.16
C ALA A 931 -1.66 -16.58 24.91
N ILE A 932 -0.35 -16.77 25.03
CA ILE A 932 0.55 -17.03 23.91
C ILE A 932 1.43 -18.23 24.26
N ASN A 933 1.39 -19.29 23.46
CA ASN A 933 2.21 -20.47 23.64
C ASN A 933 3.61 -20.24 23.02
N ASP A 934 4.66 -20.28 23.83
CA ASP A 934 6.08 -20.13 23.46
C ASP A 934 6.82 -21.49 23.43
N LEU A 935 6.13 -22.62 23.68
CA LEU A 935 6.76 -23.95 23.66
C LEU A 935 7.26 -24.30 22.26
N ARG A 936 8.57 -24.55 22.15
CA ARG A 936 9.26 -24.80 20.89
C ARG A 936 10.32 -25.90 21.01
N GLU A 937 10.69 -26.46 19.86
CA GLU A 937 11.79 -27.40 19.64
C GLU A 937 12.56 -27.07 18.35
N TYR A 938 13.70 -27.73 18.15
CA TYR A 938 14.47 -27.63 16.91
C TYR A 938 13.74 -28.31 15.75
N GLY A 939 13.73 -27.66 14.58
CA GLY A 939 13.20 -28.23 13.35
C GLY A 939 14.27 -28.51 12.29
N ASP A 940 13.80 -28.94 11.12
CA ASP A 940 14.65 -29.27 9.97
C ASP A 940 15.01 -28.05 9.12
N TYR A 941 14.47 -26.86 9.41
CA TYR A 941 14.68 -25.66 8.60
C TYR A 941 16.01 -24.97 8.94
N VAL A 942 16.22 -24.67 10.22
CA VAL A 942 17.46 -24.09 10.78
C VAL A 942 17.85 -24.74 12.11
N GLY A 943 16.97 -25.52 12.74
CA GLY A 943 17.15 -26.02 14.09
C GLY A 943 18.34 -26.95 14.29
N HIS A 944 18.78 -27.63 13.24
CA HIS A 944 20.00 -28.47 13.27
C HIS A 944 21.28 -27.69 13.61
N HIS A 945 21.29 -26.35 13.47
CA HIS A 945 22.38 -25.48 13.92
C HIS A 945 22.37 -25.19 15.43
N GLY A 946 21.27 -25.50 16.13
CA GLY A 946 21.11 -25.31 17.58
C GLY A 946 20.91 -23.85 18.03
N LEU A 947 20.84 -22.89 17.11
CA LEU A 947 20.79 -21.45 17.44
C LEU A 947 19.36 -20.91 17.59
N VAL A 948 18.39 -21.56 16.96
CA VAL A 948 16.98 -21.18 16.96
C VAL A 948 16.14 -22.44 17.02
N MET A 949 15.13 -22.46 17.90
CA MET A 949 14.07 -23.47 17.88
C MET A 949 12.90 -22.90 17.07
N GLU A 950 12.70 -23.37 15.85
CA GLU A 950 11.73 -22.81 14.91
C GLU A 950 10.36 -23.52 14.91
N ASN A 951 10.30 -24.75 15.43
CA ASN A 951 9.06 -25.53 15.50
C ASN A 951 8.38 -25.29 16.85
N GLY A 952 7.10 -24.95 16.82
CA GLY A 952 6.25 -24.87 17.99
C GLY A 952 5.66 -26.23 18.36
N LEU A 953 5.32 -26.40 19.64
CA LEU A 953 4.64 -27.58 20.17
C LEU A 953 3.33 -27.18 20.83
N PRO A 954 2.32 -28.07 20.84
CA PRO A 954 1.08 -27.80 21.57
C PRO A 954 1.32 -27.72 23.08
N SER A 955 0.44 -27.03 23.80
CA SER A 955 0.50 -26.90 25.25
C SER A 955 -0.89 -26.88 25.87
N ASP A 956 -1.06 -27.59 26.98
CA ASP A 956 -2.21 -27.43 27.85
C ASP A 956 -1.87 -26.45 28.97
N ALA A 957 -2.80 -25.56 29.29
CA ALA A 957 -2.64 -24.61 30.38
C ALA A 957 -3.97 -24.31 31.08
N THR A 958 -3.88 -24.07 32.39
CA THR A 958 -4.93 -23.39 33.15
C THR A 958 -4.51 -21.94 33.32
N LEU A 959 -5.25 -21.03 32.70
CA LEU A 959 -5.09 -19.59 32.87
C LEU A 959 -5.88 -19.16 34.10
N VAL A 960 -5.25 -18.42 34.99
CA VAL A 960 -5.86 -17.88 36.21
C VAL A 960 -5.92 -16.37 36.09
N VAL A 961 -7.09 -15.79 36.33
CA VAL A 961 -7.28 -14.34 36.43
C VAL A 961 -7.80 -14.02 37.81
N ASN A 962 -7.12 -13.15 38.55
CA ASN A 962 -7.49 -12.70 39.89
C ASN A 962 -8.70 -11.75 39.84
N ARG A 963 -9.84 -12.35 39.54
CA ARG A 963 -11.15 -11.74 39.39
C ARG A 963 -12.17 -12.70 40.01
N PRO A 964 -13.06 -12.25 40.91
CA PRO A 964 -13.93 -13.15 41.68
C PRO A 964 -15.04 -13.78 40.85
N SER A 965 -15.47 -13.12 39.77
CA SER A 965 -16.52 -13.60 38.87
C SER A 965 -16.39 -12.96 37.49
N GLY A 966 -17.01 -13.57 36.49
CA GLY A 966 -17.09 -13.02 35.14
C GLY A 966 -17.52 -14.07 34.12
N PHE A 967 -18.00 -13.58 32.98
CA PHE A 967 -18.34 -14.39 31.82
C PHE A 967 -17.21 -14.30 30.81
N VAL A 968 -16.68 -15.45 30.41
CA VAL A 968 -15.49 -15.56 29.55
C VAL A 968 -15.90 -16.03 28.16
N TYR A 969 -15.33 -15.38 27.15
CA TYR A 969 -15.57 -15.67 25.74
C TYR A 969 -14.25 -15.78 24.99
N ASP A 970 -14.08 -16.82 24.17
CA ASP A 970 -12.96 -16.91 23.22
C ASP A 970 -13.31 -16.13 21.95
N LEU A 971 -12.61 -15.02 21.71
CA LEU A 971 -12.87 -14.15 20.56
C LEU A 971 -12.42 -14.74 19.22
N ILE A 972 -11.60 -15.80 19.22
CA ILE A 972 -11.14 -16.45 17.99
C ILE A 972 -12.14 -17.48 17.51
N SER A 973 -12.74 -18.22 18.45
CA SER A 973 -13.76 -19.22 18.15
C SER A 973 -15.20 -18.69 18.26
N SER A 974 -15.36 -17.44 18.69
CA SER A 974 -16.66 -16.77 18.94
C SER A 974 -17.61 -17.62 19.79
N ARG A 975 -17.12 -18.09 20.94
CA ARG A 975 -17.90 -18.96 21.84
C ARG A 975 -17.75 -18.56 23.32
N PRO A 976 -18.79 -18.74 24.13
CA PRO A 976 -18.67 -18.70 25.59
C PRO A 976 -17.81 -19.87 26.10
N MET A 977 -17.01 -19.59 27.12
CA MET A 977 -16.15 -20.55 27.78
C MET A 977 -16.75 -20.96 29.13
N ARG A 978 -16.65 -22.26 29.46
CA ARG A 978 -16.93 -22.73 30.81
C ARG A 978 -15.72 -22.47 31.67
N VAL A 979 -15.91 -21.73 32.77
CA VAL A 979 -14.84 -21.37 33.71
C VAL A 979 -15.20 -21.83 35.11
N ALA A 980 -14.19 -22.20 35.88
CA ALA A 980 -14.35 -22.43 37.31
C ALA A 980 -14.02 -21.12 38.04
N ALA A 981 -14.81 -20.77 39.06
CA ALA A 981 -14.43 -19.75 40.01
C ALA A 981 -13.85 -20.46 41.24
N ASP A 982 -12.57 -20.21 41.54
CA ASP A 982 -11.91 -20.73 42.75
C ASP A 982 -11.29 -19.58 43.54
N LYS A 983 -11.62 -19.50 44.84
CA LYS A 983 -11.00 -18.58 45.83
C LYS A 983 -10.80 -17.14 45.35
N GLY A 984 -11.77 -16.58 44.63
CA GLY A 984 -11.70 -15.18 44.14
C GLY A 984 -10.97 -15.01 42.79
N SER A 985 -10.71 -16.09 42.07
CA SER A 985 -10.12 -16.09 40.74
C SER A 985 -10.97 -16.89 39.73
N LEU A 986 -10.84 -16.56 38.45
CA LEU A 986 -11.39 -17.30 37.32
C LEU A 986 -10.32 -18.21 36.71
N GLU A 987 -10.67 -19.47 36.50
CA GLU A 987 -9.82 -20.45 35.83
C GLU A 987 -10.37 -20.82 34.44
N ILE A 988 -9.51 -20.69 33.44
CA ILE A 988 -9.80 -21.06 32.04
C ILE A 988 -8.84 -22.17 31.64
N LYS A 989 -9.37 -23.36 31.38
CA LYS A 989 -8.58 -24.49 30.86
C LYS A 989 -8.62 -24.48 29.35
N GLU A 990 -7.46 -24.45 28.71
CA GLU A 990 -7.35 -24.39 27.26
C GLU A 990 -6.22 -25.28 26.73
N HIS A 991 -6.47 -25.83 25.54
CA HIS A 991 -5.46 -26.45 24.70
C HIS A 991 -4.98 -25.47 23.61
N PHE A 992 -3.68 -25.20 23.58
CA PHE A 992 -3.04 -24.34 22.59
C PHE A 992 -2.32 -25.19 21.54
N GLY A 993 -2.48 -24.84 20.27
CA GLY A 993 -1.64 -25.38 19.22
C GLY A 993 -0.19 -24.86 19.27
N PRO A 994 0.69 -25.39 18.41
CA PRO A 994 2.05 -24.89 18.19
C PRO A 994 2.14 -23.37 18.01
N CYS A 995 2.90 -22.68 18.87
CA CYS A 995 3.07 -21.23 18.84
C CYS A 995 1.76 -20.42 18.76
N ASP A 996 0.65 -21.01 19.20
CA ASP A 996 -0.69 -20.44 19.03
C ASP A 996 -0.96 -19.34 20.06
N GLY A 997 -1.95 -18.52 19.80
CA GLY A 997 -2.40 -17.50 20.73
C GLY A 997 -3.91 -17.39 20.78
N ARG A 998 -4.41 -16.89 21.91
CA ARG A 998 -5.83 -16.65 22.15
C ARG A 998 -6.03 -15.29 22.79
N VAL A 999 -7.22 -14.74 22.61
CA VAL A 999 -7.69 -13.58 23.35
C VAL A 999 -9.09 -13.86 23.88
N TYR A 1000 -9.25 -13.68 25.19
CA TYR A 1000 -10.49 -13.90 25.90
C TYR A 1000 -11.09 -12.59 26.37
N LEU A 1001 -12.37 -12.37 26.08
CA LEU A 1001 -13.16 -11.28 26.63
C LEU A 1001 -13.79 -11.73 27.95
N ILE A 1002 -13.53 -11.02 29.04
CA ILE A 1002 -14.03 -11.34 30.39
C ILE A 1002 -14.88 -10.17 30.90
N THR A 1003 -16.19 -10.37 30.93
CA THR A 1003 -17.19 -9.34 31.25
C THR A 1003 -17.86 -9.61 32.59
N ASP A 1004 -18.41 -8.57 33.24
CA ASP A 1004 -19.21 -8.75 34.47
C ASP A 1004 -20.60 -9.33 34.23
N ARG A 1005 -21.15 -9.10 33.03
CA ARG A 1005 -22.52 -9.47 32.65
C ARG A 1005 -22.46 -10.26 31.36
N ALA A 1006 -23.24 -11.34 31.29
CA ALA A 1006 -23.29 -12.18 30.11
C ALA A 1006 -23.83 -11.41 28.90
N ILE A 1007 -23.26 -11.68 27.72
CA ILE A 1007 -23.89 -11.37 26.44
C ILE A 1007 -25.14 -12.24 26.32
N ALA A 1008 -26.30 -11.61 26.17
CA ALA A 1008 -27.56 -12.30 25.94
C ALA A 1008 -28.06 -12.15 24.49
N ALA A 1009 -27.84 -10.98 23.87
CA ALA A 1009 -28.29 -10.73 22.50
C ALA A 1009 -27.52 -9.58 21.83
N VAL A 1010 -27.63 -9.55 20.50
CA VAL A 1010 -27.39 -8.36 19.69
C VAL A 1010 -28.76 -7.77 19.30
N ARG A 1011 -28.92 -6.46 19.45
CA ARG A 1011 -30.11 -5.73 19.00
C ARG A 1011 -29.73 -4.82 17.84
N VAL A 1012 -30.50 -4.89 16.76
CA VAL A 1012 -30.34 -4.04 15.58
C VAL A 1012 -31.60 -3.23 15.39
N ASP A 1013 -31.50 -1.93 15.64
CA ASP A 1013 -32.54 -0.94 15.33
C ASP A 1013 -32.21 -0.30 13.99
N ALA A 1014 -33.03 -0.61 12.98
CA ALA A 1014 -32.91 -0.10 11.62
C ALA A 1014 -34.28 0.41 11.15
N PRO A 1015 -34.32 1.47 10.32
CA PRO A 1015 -35.57 1.97 9.78
C PRO A 1015 -36.24 0.92 8.89
N LYS A 1016 -37.57 0.79 8.98
CA LYS A 1016 -38.34 -0.16 8.15
C LYS A 1016 -38.22 0.11 6.64
N ALA A 1017 -37.96 1.37 6.26
CA ALA A 1017 -37.78 1.77 4.87
C ALA A 1017 -36.78 2.92 4.74
N ALA A 1018 -36.13 3.00 3.58
CA ALA A 1018 -35.27 4.10 3.17
C ALA A 1018 -35.50 4.40 1.69
N LYS A 1019 -35.21 5.62 1.24
CA LYS A 1019 -35.28 5.97 -0.20
C LYS A 1019 -33.88 6.05 -0.80
N PRO A 1020 -33.72 5.71 -2.09
CA PRO A 1020 -32.50 6.03 -2.83
C PRO A 1020 -32.18 7.53 -2.71
N GLY A 1021 -30.91 7.86 -2.41
CA GLY A 1021 -30.44 9.22 -2.15
C GLY A 1021 -30.58 9.72 -0.70
N GLU A 1022 -31.17 8.94 0.20
CA GLU A 1022 -31.32 9.29 1.63
C GLU A 1022 -30.36 8.48 2.52
N SER A 1023 -30.11 8.97 3.74
CA SER A 1023 -29.35 8.26 4.77
C SER A 1023 -30.29 7.50 5.71
N ALA A 1024 -29.94 6.26 6.06
CA ALA A 1024 -30.52 5.47 7.14
C ALA A 1024 -29.53 5.38 8.31
N THR A 1025 -30.02 5.42 9.55
CA THR A 1025 -29.18 5.19 10.73
C THR A 1025 -29.46 3.80 11.28
N LEU A 1026 -28.42 2.99 11.39
CA LEU A 1026 -28.44 1.68 12.05
C LEU A 1026 -27.85 1.86 13.45
N LYS A 1027 -28.59 1.43 14.48
CA LYS A 1027 -28.09 1.37 15.86
C LYS A 1027 -28.00 -0.08 16.28
N ILE A 1028 -26.80 -0.47 16.69
CA ILE A 1028 -26.47 -1.83 17.08
C ILE A 1028 -26.06 -1.78 18.55
N ALA A 1029 -26.60 -2.70 19.35
CA ALA A 1029 -26.23 -2.83 20.76
C ALA A 1029 -26.04 -4.31 21.12
N VAL A 1030 -24.89 -4.62 21.74
CA VAL A 1030 -24.62 -5.90 22.39
C VAL A 1030 -25.03 -5.76 23.85
N VAL A 1031 -26.02 -6.53 24.28
CA VAL A 1031 -26.73 -6.34 25.53
C VAL A 1031 -26.74 -7.59 26.40
N ASP A 1032 -26.93 -7.37 27.71
CA ASP A 1032 -27.24 -8.42 28.67
C ASP A 1032 -28.73 -8.85 28.63
N ASP A 1033 -29.12 -9.74 29.53
CA ASP A 1033 -30.48 -10.26 29.69
C ASP A 1033 -31.50 -9.18 30.08
N ALA A 1034 -31.06 -8.16 30.83
CA ALA A 1034 -31.82 -6.96 31.13
C ALA A 1034 -31.92 -5.97 29.95
N GLY A 1035 -31.24 -6.23 28.83
CA GLY A 1035 -31.23 -5.39 27.65
C GLY A 1035 -30.35 -4.14 27.75
N LYS A 1036 -29.44 -4.08 28.72
CA LYS A 1036 -28.50 -2.98 28.92
C LYS A 1036 -27.19 -3.25 28.17
N PRO A 1037 -26.66 -2.29 27.39
CA PRO A 1037 -25.39 -2.45 26.69
C PRO A 1037 -24.23 -2.83 27.62
N LEU A 1038 -23.29 -3.63 27.11
CA LEU A 1038 -22.10 -4.03 27.85
C LEU A 1038 -21.07 -2.92 27.99
N ASP A 1039 -20.34 -2.92 29.11
CA ASP A 1039 -19.20 -2.03 29.34
C ASP A 1039 -17.92 -2.63 28.74
N ALA A 1040 -17.90 -2.73 27.41
CA ALA A 1040 -16.84 -3.37 26.64
C ALA A 1040 -16.74 -2.75 25.23
N ILE A 1041 -15.60 -2.96 24.57
CA ILE A 1041 -15.49 -2.81 23.12
C ILE A 1041 -15.67 -4.19 22.50
N VAL A 1042 -16.87 -4.50 22.04
CA VAL A 1042 -17.20 -5.83 21.51
C VAL A 1042 -16.88 -5.88 20.02
N PRO A 1043 -16.06 -6.83 19.53
CA PRO A 1043 -15.86 -7.02 18.09
C PRO A 1043 -17.17 -7.51 17.44
N VAL A 1044 -17.59 -6.87 16.35
CA VAL A 1044 -18.81 -7.21 15.62
C VAL A 1044 -18.57 -7.28 14.12
N LYS A 1045 -19.19 -8.25 13.45
CA LYS A 1045 -19.29 -8.34 11.98
C LYS A 1045 -20.65 -7.81 11.56
N VAL A 1046 -20.66 -6.84 10.65
CA VAL A 1046 -21.86 -6.26 10.06
C VAL A 1046 -21.88 -6.59 8.58
N GLU A 1047 -22.99 -7.15 8.08
CA GLU A 1047 -23.22 -7.41 6.67
C GLU A 1047 -24.51 -6.71 6.24
N ILE A 1048 -24.37 -5.68 5.41
CA ILE A 1048 -25.49 -4.94 4.83
C ILE A 1048 -25.60 -5.41 3.38
N LEU A 1049 -26.55 -6.29 3.09
CA LEU A 1049 -26.71 -6.92 1.78
C LEU A 1049 -27.94 -6.38 1.07
N ASP A 1050 -27.78 -6.04 -0.20
CA ASP A 1050 -28.89 -5.74 -1.10
C ASP A 1050 -29.65 -7.03 -1.51
N PRO A 1051 -30.75 -6.94 -2.27
CA PRO A 1051 -31.51 -8.11 -2.72
C PRO A 1051 -30.73 -9.07 -3.63
N ASP A 1052 -29.64 -8.61 -4.25
CA ASP A 1052 -28.76 -9.44 -5.10
C ASP A 1052 -27.65 -10.13 -4.26
N GLY A 1053 -27.65 -9.93 -2.94
CA GLY A 1053 -26.64 -10.44 -2.02
C GLY A 1053 -25.31 -9.67 -2.06
N LYS A 1054 -25.26 -8.50 -2.71
CA LYS A 1054 -24.05 -7.69 -2.78
C LYS A 1054 -23.90 -6.82 -1.54
N PRO A 1055 -22.70 -6.75 -0.93
CA PRO A 1055 -22.48 -5.91 0.23
C PRO A 1055 -22.54 -4.42 -0.14
N ALA A 1056 -23.21 -3.65 0.70
CA ALA A 1056 -23.17 -2.19 0.71
C ALA A 1056 -22.00 -1.68 1.58
N GLU A 1057 -21.72 -0.37 1.48
CA GLU A 1057 -20.73 0.28 2.34
C GLU A 1057 -20.97 0.00 3.83
N PHE A 1058 -19.88 0.02 4.59
CA PHE A 1058 -19.84 -0.31 6.01
C PHE A 1058 -20.11 -1.78 6.38
N SER A 1059 -20.30 -2.66 5.39
CA SER A 1059 -20.18 -4.11 5.62
C SER A 1059 -18.74 -4.47 5.93
N GLY A 1060 -18.51 -5.18 7.04
CA GLY A 1060 -17.19 -5.58 7.52
C GLY A 1060 -17.13 -5.70 9.04
N TYR A 1061 -15.92 -5.63 9.58
CA TYR A 1061 -15.68 -5.74 11.02
C TYR A 1061 -15.60 -4.37 11.69
N HIS A 1062 -16.15 -4.26 12.90
CA HIS A 1062 -16.21 -3.05 13.70
C HIS A 1062 -15.95 -3.35 15.18
N GLY A 1063 -15.62 -2.31 15.95
CA GLY A 1063 -15.63 -2.36 17.41
C GLY A 1063 -16.84 -1.63 17.97
N ALA A 1064 -17.77 -2.35 18.60
CA ALA A 1064 -18.91 -1.77 19.30
C ALA A 1064 -18.45 -1.26 20.68
N LYS A 1065 -18.00 -0.01 20.73
CA LYS A 1065 -17.54 0.67 21.96
C LYS A 1065 -18.74 0.89 22.90
N ASP A 1066 -18.54 0.65 24.19
CA ASP A 1066 -19.62 0.69 25.19
C ASP A 1066 -20.81 -0.24 24.81
N GLY A 1067 -20.45 -1.38 24.19
CA GLY A 1067 -21.39 -2.35 23.66
C GLY A 1067 -22.25 -1.82 22.51
N GLN A 1068 -21.90 -0.67 21.91
CA GLN A 1068 -22.75 0.03 20.95
C GLN A 1068 -22.00 0.41 19.67
N LEU A 1069 -22.73 0.41 18.56
CA LEU A 1069 -22.24 0.84 17.25
C LEU A 1069 -23.35 1.57 16.52
N GLN A 1070 -23.02 2.72 15.94
CA GLN A 1070 -23.93 3.46 15.07
C GLN A 1070 -23.33 3.56 13.68
N ILE A 1071 -24.08 3.11 12.67
CA ILE A 1071 -23.70 3.21 11.26
C ILE A 1071 -24.67 4.13 10.55
N ARG A 1072 -24.15 5.15 9.86
CA ARG A 1072 -24.93 5.97 8.93
C ARG A 1072 -24.80 5.36 7.53
N LEU A 1073 -25.81 4.62 7.10
CA LEU A 1073 -25.88 4.01 5.78
C LEU A 1073 -26.45 5.01 4.77
N ASP A 1074 -25.65 5.50 3.84
CA ASP A 1074 -26.12 6.36 2.76
C ASP A 1074 -26.55 5.50 1.57
N VAL A 1075 -27.86 5.41 1.29
CA VAL A 1075 -28.39 4.63 0.17
C VAL A 1075 -28.20 5.44 -1.11
N ALA A 1076 -27.40 4.93 -2.05
CA ALA A 1076 -27.14 5.61 -3.32
C ALA A 1076 -28.43 5.74 -4.16
N SER A 1077 -28.47 6.74 -5.03
CA SER A 1077 -29.60 6.93 -5.96
C SER A 1077 -29.76 5.75 -6.94
N ASN A 1078 -28.67 5.04 -7.24
CA ASN A 1078 -28.60 3.88 -8.13
C ASN A 1078 -28.43 2.53 -7.40
N ASP A 1079 -28.65 2.50 -6.09
CA ASP A 1079 -28.65 1.24 -5.34
C ASP A 1079 -29.83 0.34 -5.73
N THR A 1080 -29.62 -0.98 -5.66
CA THR A 1080 -30.65 -1.97 -6.00
C THR A 1080 -31.85 -1.82 -5.07
N ARG A 1081 -33.03 -1.52 -5.63
CA ARG A 1081 -34.28 -1.42 -4.88
C ARG A 1081 -34.74 -2.80 -4.41
N GLY A 1082 -35.39 -2.85 -3.25
CA GLY A 1082 -35.94 -4.09 -2.69
C GLY A 1082 -35.70 -4.21 -1.20
N LEU A 1083 -35.77 -5.42 -0.68
CA LEU A 1083 -35.55 -5.70 0.74
C LEU A 1083 -34.07 -5.94 1.01
N TRP A 1084 -33.44 -5.05 1.77
CA TRP A 1084 -32.06 -5.18 2.21
C TRP A 1084 -32.01 -5.90 3.56
N ARG A 1085 -31.00 -6.75 3.76
CA ARG A 1085 -30.74 -7.44 5.02
C ARG A 1085 -29.55 -6.80 5.72
N VAL A 1086 -29.73 -6.42 6.99
CA VAL A 1086 -28.65 -6.04 7.89
C VAL A 1086 -28.47 -7.20 8.86
N HIS A 1087 -27.43 -7.99 8.64
CA HIS A 1087 -27.04 -9.08 9.53
C HIS A 1087 -25.90 -8.61 10.41
N VAL A 1088 -26.04 -8.77 11.73
CA VAL A 1088 -25.00 -8.39 12.69
C VAL A 1088 -24.72 -9.57 13.61
N GLN A 1089 -23.44 -9.93 13.71
CA GLN A 1089 -22.95 -10.95 14.63
C GLN A 1089 -21.90 -10.34 15.55
N GLU A 1090 -22.03 -10.52 16.86
CA GLU A 1090 -20.94 -10.23 17.80
C GLU A 1090 -19.99 -11.42 17.89
N LEU A 1091 -18.68 -11.15 17.96
CA LEU A 1091 -17.64 -12.17 17.79
C LEU A 1091 -17.14 -12.76 19.12
N ALA A 1092 -17.81 -12.48 20.23
CA ALA A 1092 -17.49 -13.06 21.53
C ALA A 1092 -18.34 -14.31 21.82
N SER A 1093 -19.67 -14.21 21.82
CA SER A 1093 -20.55 -15.35 22.06
C SER A 1093 -21.13 -15.98 20.79
N GLY A 1094 -21.02 -15.29 19.65
CA GLY A 1094 -21.56 -15.71 18.36
C GLY A 1094 -23.03 -15.33 18.15
N CYS A 1095 -23.65 -14.60 19.09
CA CYS A 1095 -25.01 -14.09 18.97
C CYS A 1095 -25.14 -13.20 17.73
N ALA A 1096 -26.25 -13.36 17.02
CA ALA A 1096 -26.54 -12.59 15.83
C ALA A 1096 -27.99 -12.13 15.80
N ALA A 1097 -28.23 -11.07 15.03
CA ALA A 1097 -29.56 -10.55 14.77
C ALA A 1097 -29.65 -10.01 13.34
N ASP A 1098 -30.84 -10.14 12.76
CA ASP A 1098 -31.19 -9.58 11.47
C ASP A 1098 -32.16 -8.42 11.63
N ALA A 1099 -31.95 -7.38 10.83
CA ALA A 1099 -32.93 -6.34 10.56
C ALA A 1099 -33.11 -6.19 9.05
N TYR A 1100 -34.25 -5.66 8.64
CA TYR A 1100 -34.58 -5.50 7.23
C TYR A 1100 -35.00 -4.07 6.92
N ILE A 1101 -34.49 -3.55 5.81
CA ILE A 1101 -34.78 -2.19 5.34
C ILE A 1101 -35.34 -2.32 3.93
N ARG A 1102 -36.56 -1.84 3.71
CA ARG A 1102 -37.10 -1.77 2.34
C ARG A 1102 -36.61 -0.49 1.65
N VAL A 1103 -35.84 -0.66 0.58
CA VAL A 1103 -35.42 0.43 -0.32
C VAL A 1103 -36.40 0.51 -1.49
N SER A 1104 -37.25 1.54 -1.52
CA SER A 1104 -38.23 1.74 -2.60
C SER A 1104 -38.19 3.17 -3.14
N GLY A 1105 -38.38 3.31 -4.46
CA GLY A 1105 -38.73 4.61 -5.05
C GLY A 1105 -40.17 5.00 -4.66
N ARG A 1106 -40.50 6.29 -4.73
CA ARG A 1106 -41.90 6.72 -4.66
C ARG A 1106 -42.71 6.15 -5.81
#